data_AF-A0A3R6M9P3-F1
#
_entry.id   AF-A0A3R6M9P3-F1
#
_cell.length_a   1.000
_cell.length_b   1.000
_cell.length_c   1.000
_cell.angle_alpha   90.00
_cell.angle_beta   90.00
_cell.angle_gamma   90.00
#
_symmetry.space_group_name_H-M   'P 1'
#
loop_
_entity.id
_entity.type
_entity.pdbx_description
1 polymer ?
#
loop_
_entity_poly.entity_id
_entity_poly.type
_entity_poly.pdbx_seq_one_letter_code
_entity_poly.pdbx_strand_id
1 'polypeptide(L)'
;MRSKTSYFNKTVFWKNITHFWPVWLIYTILLLCMVPLRLLVNSGISYEGYSAQEIKEIKMNNFMQILFSDGSGALIALLSLAIGIIVAMAVFYYLYNNRSSHLFHSLPLKRTELFISNFLSGFCMIVVPVLLAFIIGTVCCIMQGITSLQYLLAWALMLTGEGFFFYSMAIFVGMFTGQLLAMPVFTIILNVLYIGCRYVITCMISTIGYGMANSYADRMNSILSPVIYLSNKVGVEYDYLEDRIEYHMFGLSVVGIYVLVGVVLIVISCMLYQKRKLETTGDVLTIPATRPVFRWGMAFCVAFLTAILLSGLFGVLVHTSLGNFLMVLFTTLIAGFLAFFIAEMILTKKLRVVTKKRLLECGVMLGISVVFLFCIKWNAFGLENKIPDKKEIVAANINCYFDIEENSESGIDEIMSIHQQIIDSKKEFQAYQGSSDLDKALQWVEIDYQLADGSVMVRSYDVPAAKNYYENADSVVSRIYAMSMDPENYLKGNLMVNYDDPNNHIISMEFDTYDQNLEYDSININDERAQEIYDAYLKDIRAGHIYLNTVNDNYYKHTYINGLYLHVYNSQGIRLTRREQRMWGMENSKDYYFNLNLNDRCVYTINKLLELHIIESEDELMTLQEMEDRSMSMEQE
;
A
#
# COMPACT_ATOMS: atom_id res chain seq x y z
N MET A 1 -5.02 -3.43 -60.80
CA MET A 1 -3.66 -3.39 -60.20
C MET A 1 -3.81 -3.48 -58.68
N ARG A 2 -3.37 -4.58 -58.06
CA ARG A 2 -3.38 -4.74 -56.59
C ARG A 2 -2.20 -3.94 -56.01
N SER A 3 -2.46 -3.08 -55.03
CA SER A 3 -1.44 -2.27 -54.35
C SER A 3 -0.25 -3.14 -53.90
N LYS A 4 0.96 -2.77 -54.33
CA LYS A 4 2.20 -3.56 -54.22
C LYS A 4 2.92 -3.47 -52.86
N THR A 5 2.29 -2.92 -51.82
CA THR A 5 2.86 -2.87 -50.46
C THR A 5 1.78 -2.98 -49.39
N SER A 6 1.19 -4.16 -49.20
CA SER A 6 0.41 -4.44 -47.99
C SER A 6 1.36 -4.71 -46.84
N TYR A 7 1.23 -3.97 -45.73
CA TYR A 7 1.92 -4.24 -44.46
C TYR A 7 1.19 -5.31 -43.62
N PHE A 8 0.13 -5.92 -44.17
CA PHE A 8 -0.70 -6.90 -43.49
C PHE A 8 -0.85 -8.17 -44.33
N ASN A 9 -0.58 -9.31 -43.70
CA ASN A 9 -0.84 -10.63 -44.23
C ASN A 9 -2.10 -11.26 -43.61
N LYS A 10 -3.14 -11.45 -44.43
CA LYS A 10 -4.42 -12.04 -44.02
C LYS A 10 -4.28 -13.50 -43.56
N THR A 11 -3.41 -14.27 -44.20
CA THR A 11 -3.23 -15.71 -43.91
C THR A 11 -2.61 -15.91 -42.54
N VAL A 12 -1.57 -15.13 -42.21
CA VAL A 12 -0.96 -15.17 -40.86
C VAL A 12 -1.97 -14.78 -39.80
N PHE A 13 -2.72 -13.70 -40.02
CA PHE A 13 -3.73 -13.23 -39.08
C PHE A 13 -4.77 -14.32 -38.76
N TRP A 14 -5.40 -14.90 -39.79
CA TRP A 14 -6.44 -15.93 -39.58
C TRP A 14 -5.87 -17.21 -38.98
N LYS A 15 -4.64 -17.59 -39.36
CA LYS A 15 -3.95 -18.72 -38.75
C LYS A 15 -3.77 -18.53 -37.25
N ASN A 16 -3.40 -17.33 -36.79
CA ASN A 16 -3.23 -17.07 -35.36
C ASN A 16 -4.58 -17.13 -34.62
N ILE A 17 -5.62 -16.50 -35.18
CA ILE A 17 -6.97 -16.49 -34.59
C ILE A 17 -7.52 -17.91 -34.42
N THR A 18 -7.36 -18.77 -35.43
CA THR A 18 -7.84 -20.16 -35.38
C THR A 18 -6.93 -21.08 -34.59
N HIS A 19 -5.62 -20.84 -34.55
CA HIS A 19 -4.70 -21.70 -33.81
C HIS A 19 -4.75 -21.44 -32.29
N PHE A 20 -4.85 -20.18 -31.88
CA PHE A 20 -4.89 -19.78 -30.47
C PHE A 20 -6.32 -19.49 -29.97
N TRP A 21 -7.32 -20.16 -30.56
CA TRP A 21 -8.72 -20.02 -30.16
C TRP A 21 -9.02 -20.28 -28.68
N PRO A 22 -8.34 -21.20 -27.97
CA PRO A 22 -8.64 -21.43 -26.56
C PRO A 22 -8.30 -20.22 -25.68
N VAL A 23 -7.27 -19.44 -26.04
CA VAL A 23 -6.82 -18.29 -25.25
C VAL A 23 -7.91 -17.22 -25.18
N TRP A 24 -8.42 -16.79 -26.33
CA TRP A 24 -9.45 -15.75 -26.36
C TRP A 24 -10.84 -16.28 -26.00
N LEU A 25 -11.11 -17.59 -26.17
CA LEU A 25 -12.34 -18.19 -25.64
C LEU A 25 -12.36 -18.17 -24.11
N ILE A 26 -11.28 -18.60 -23.44
CA ILE A 26 -11.19 -18.58 -21.97
C ILE A 26 -11.34 -17.14 -21.46
N TYR A 27 -10.67 -16.18 -22.10
CA TYR A 27 -10.82 -14.77 -21.76
C TYR A 27 -12.25 -14.27 -21.96
N THR A 28 -12.93 -14.68 -23.05
CA THR A 28 -14.34 -14.35 -23.28
C THR A 28 -15.23 -14.90 -22.18
N ILE A 29 -15.09 -16.18 -21.84
CA ILE A 29 -15.88 -16.81 -20.76
C ILE A 29 -15.66 -16.07 -19.45
N LEU A 30 -14.41 -15.74 -19.12
CA LEU A 30 -14.08 -14.99 -17.91
C LEU A 30 -14.77 -13.62 -17.88
N LEU A 31 -14.72 -12.84 -18.97
CA LEU A 31 -15.40 -11.55 -19.04
C LEU A 31 -16.93 -11.67 -19.00
N LEU A 32 -17.49 -12.71 -19.61
CA LEU A 32 -18.93 -13.00 -19.52
C LEU A 32 -19.36 -13.36 -18.10
N CYS A 33 -18.52 -14.10 -17.37
CA CYS A 33 -18.74 -14.39 -15.96
C CYS A 33 -18.62 -13.12 -15.10
N MET A 34 -17.65 -12.25 -15.40
CA MET A 34 -17.39 -11.05 -14.60
C MET A 34 -18.51 -10.01 -14.67
N VAL A 35 -19.09 -9.77 -15.85
CA VAL A 35 -20.08 -8.70 -16.02
C VAL A 35 -21.49 -9.23 -16.29
N PRO A 36 -21.82 -9.78 -17.48
CA PRO A 36 -23.21 -10.10 -17.79
C PRO A 36 -23.79 -11.22 -16.93
N LEU A 37 -23.03 -12.24 -16.55
CA LEU A 37 -23.53 -13.30 -15.66
C LEU A 37 -23.83 -12.76 -14.25
N ARG A 38 -22.92 -11.99 -13.65
CA ARG A 38 -23.14 -11.37 -12.33
C ARG A 38 -24.34 -10.41 -12.35
N LEU A 39 -24.49 -9.64 -13.43
CA LEU A 39 -25.69 -8.84 -13.66
C LEU A 39 -26.95 -9.72 -13.66
N LEU A 40 -26.99 -10.81 -14.41
CA LEU A 40 -28.16 -11.71 -14.45
C LEU A 40 -28.46 -12.34 -13.10
N VAL A 41 -27.44 -12.79 -12.35
CA VAL A 41 -27.63 -13.38 -11.02
C VAL A 41 -28.22 -12.36 -10.05
N ASN A 42 -27.72 -11.12 -10.05
CA ASN A 42 -28.23 -10.05 -9.19
C ASN A 42 -29.67 -9.61 -9.52
N SER A 43 -30.19 -9.97 -10.70
CA SER A 43 -31.59 -9.73 -11.06
C SER A 43 -32.58 -10.64 -10.32
N GLY A 44 -32.10 -11.74 -9.70
CA GLY A 44 -32.92 -12.68 -8.93
C GLY A 44 -33.12 -12.30 -7.46
N ILE A 45 -32.59 -11.15 -7.01
CA ILE A 45 -32.75 -10.65 -5.64
C ILE A 45 -34.18 -10.12 -5.46
N SER A 46 -34.90 -10.62 -4.45
CA SER A 46 -36.21 -10.10 -4.06
C SER A 46 -36.05 -8.77 -3.32
N TYR A 47 -36.80 -7.76 -3.75
CA TYR A 47 -36.79 -6.42 -3.14
C TYR A 47 -38.08 -6.16 -2.32
N GLU A 48 -38.64 -7.19 -1.70
CA GLU A 48 -39.81 -7.03 -0.84
C GLU A 48 -39.47 -6.12 0.34
N GLY A 49 -40.31 -5.11 0.60
CA GLY A 49 -40.12 -4.14 1.68
C GLY A 49 -39.31 -2.89 1.33
N TYR A 50 -38.66 -2.83 0.16
CA TYR A 50 -37.91 -1.65 -0.28
C TYR A 50 -38.73 -0.69 -1.15
N SER A 51 -38.51 0.61 -0.98
CA SER A 51 -39.04 1.66 -1.85
C SER A 51 -38.40 1.62 -3.24
N ALA A 52 -39.06 2.23 -4.23
CA ALA A 52 -38.54 2.29 -5.60
C ALA A 52 -37.18 3.02 -5.71
N GLN A 53 -36.92 3.96 -4.79
CA GLN A 53 -35.66 4.71 -4.73
C GLN A 53 -34.52 3.84 -4.19
N GLU A 54 -34.74 3.15 -3.07
CA GLU A 54 -33.77 2.21 -2.48
C GLU A 54 -33.42 1.09 -3.46
N ILE A 55 -34.41 0.55 -4.18
CA ILE A 55 -34.17 -0.48 -5.21
C ILE A 55 -33.24 0.04 -6.31
N LYS A 56 -33.43 1.30 -6.73
CA LYS A 56 -32.60 1.92 -7.77
C LYS A 56 -31.16 2.12 -7.28
N GLU A 57 -30.98 2.53 -6.04
CA GLU A 57 -29.67 2.72 -5.40
C GLU A 57 -28.95 1.39 -5.19
N ILE A 58 -29.62 0.37 -4.65
CA ILE A 58 -29.06 -0.98 -4.49
C ILE A 58 -28.62 -1.54 -5.85
N LYS A 59 -29.45 -1.40 -6.89
CA LYS A 59 -29.07 -1.82 -8.25
C LYS A 59 -27.86 -1.07 -8.79
N MET A 60 -27.78 0.24 -8.54
CA MET A 60 -26.63 1.06 -8.97
C MET A 60 -25.35 0.66 -8.22
N ASN A 61 -25.44 0.49 -6.90
CA ASN A 61 -24.31 0.07 -6.07
C ASN A 61 -23.79 -1.32 -6.49
N ASN A 62 -24.69 -2.29 -6.65
CA ASN A 62 -24.36 -3.62 -7.16
C ASN A 62 -23.72 -3.56 -8.56
N PHE A 63 -24.23 -2.69 -9.43
CA PHE A 63 -23.65 -2.48 -10.76
C PHE A 63 -22.22 -1.91 -10.68
N MET A 64 -21.97 -0.92 -9.81
CA MET A 64 -20.63 -0.38 -9.60
C MET A 64 -19.68 -1.41 -9.02
N GLN A 65 -20.08 -2.18 -8.01
CA GLN A 65 -19.26 -3.25 -7.44
C GLN A 65 -18.97 -4.39 -8.43
N ILE A 66 -19.85 -4.63 -9.41
CA ILE A 66 -19.57 -5.59 -10.49
C ILE A 66 -18.45 -5.07 -11.40
N LEU A 67 -18.48 -3.78 -11.75
CA LEU A 67 -17.49 -3.16 -12.65
C LEU A 67 -16.16 -2.87 -11.96
N PHE A 68 -16.20 -2.42 -10.70
CA PHE A 68 -15.08 -1.99 -9.86
C PHE A 68 -15.28 -2.56 -8.44
N SER A 69 -14.68 -3.71 -8.16
CA SER A 69 -14.68 -4.27 -6.80
C SER A 69 -14.02 -3.27 -5.86
N ASP A 70 -14.74 -2.90 -4.80
CA ASP A 70 -14.25 -2.00 -3.75
C ASP A 70 -13.86 -0.60 -4.28
N GLY A 71 -14.47 -0.15 -5.39
CA GLY A 71 -14.19 1.15 -6.03
C GLY A 71 -12.86 1.21 -6.79
N SER A 72 -12.02 0.16 -6.71
CA SER A 72 -10.67 0.14 -7.28
C SER A 72 -10.60 -0.44 -8.70
N GLY A 73 -9.63 0.04 -9.50
CA GLY A 73 -9.29 -0.50 -10.82
C GLY A 73 -8.35 -1.70 -10.78
N ALA A 74 -8.01 -2.23 -9.60
CA ALA A 74 -6.98 -3.24 -9.43
C ALA A 74 -7.24 -4.53 -10.24
N LEU A 75 -8.50 -4.97 -10.27
CA LEU A 75 -8.91 -6.14 -11.03
C LEU A 75 -8.74 -5.94 -12.54
N ILE A 76 -9.03 -4.74 -13.05
CA ILE A 76 -8.85 -4.35 -14.46
C ILE A 76 -7.36 -4.40 -14.81
N ALA A 77 -6.51 -3.80 -14.00
CA ALA A 77 -5.06 -3.74 -14.22
C ALA A 77 -4.42 -5.14 -14.21
N LEU A 78 -4.77 -5.98 -13.23
CA LEU A 78 -4.24 -7.34 -13.12
C LEU A 78 -4.70 -8.23 -14.28
N LEU A 79 -5.99 -8.17 -14.64
CA LEU A 79 -6.52 -8.94 -15.76
C LEU A 79 -5.90 -8.50 -17.08
N SER A 80 -5.76 -7.19 -17.30
CA SER A 80 -5.14 -6.60 -18.48
C SER A 80 -3.68 -7.00 -18.62
N LEU A 81 -2.93 -7.00 -17.53
CA LEU A 81 -1.55 -7.47 -17.48
C LEU A 81 -1.45 -8.95 -17.85
N ALA A 82 -2.27 -9.80 -17.21
CA ALA A 82 -2.26 -11.23 -17.46
C ALA A 82 -2.61 -11.57 -18.91
N ILE A 83 -3.69 -11.01 -19.44
CA ILE A 83 -4.12 -11.28 -20.83
C ILE A 83 -3.13 -10.70 -21.84
N GLY A 84 -2.58 -9.51 -21.59
CA GLY A 84 -1.57 -8.89 -22.44
C GLY A 84 -0.32 -9.76 -22.56
N ILE A 85 0.16 -10.32 -21.44
CA ILE A 85 1.29 -11.25 -21.42
C ILE A 85 0.95 -12.55 -22.18
N ILE A 86 -0.17 -13.21 -21.86
CA ILE A 86 -0.55 -14.50 -22.43
C ILE A 86 -0.73 -14.39 -23.95
N VAL A 87 -1.44 -13.36 -24.41
CA VAL A 87 -1.67 -13.14 -25.85
C VAL A 87 -0.35 -12.82 -26.55
N ALA A 88 0.50 -11.97 -25.98
CA ALA A 88 1.80 -11.67 -26.57
C ALA A 88 2.68 -12.93 -26.66
N MET A 89 2.68 -13.79 -25.63
CA MET A 89 3.40 -15.07 -25.64
C MET A 89 2.86 -15.99 -26.74
N ALA A 90 1.54 -16.09 -26.89
CA ALA A 90 0.91 -16.93 -27.91
C ALA A 90 1.30 -16.49 -29.32
N VAL A 91 1.08 -15.22 -29.66
CA VAL A 91 1.24 -14.76 -31.05
C VAL A 91 2.71 -14.60 -31.45
N PHE A 92 3.62 -14.36 -30.50
CA PHE A 92 5.06 -14.30 -30.75
C PHE A 92 5.82 -15.59 -30.37
N TYR A 93 5.11 -16.68 -30.06
CA TYR A 93 5.70 -17.97 -29.70
C TYR A 93 6.76 -18.46 -30.69
N TYR A 94 6.53 -18.23 -31.99
CA TYR A 94 7.43 -18.68 -33.05
C TYR A 94 8.85 -18.09 -32.96
N LEU A 95 9.05 -16.96 -32.27
CA LEU A 95 10.37 -16.36 -32.06
C LEU A 95 11.25 -17.15 -31.08
N TYR A 96 10.66 -18.04 -30.31
CA TYR A 96 11.32 -18.80 -29.25
C TYR A 96 11.60 -20.24 -29.65
N ASN A 97 11.12 -20.68 -30.81
CA ASN A 97 11.36 -22.02 -31.34
C ASN A 97 12.18 -21.95 -32.64
N ASN A 98 13.39 -22.53 -32.62
CA ASN A 98 14.31 -22.52 -33.77
C ASN A 98 13.66 -23.04 -35.07
N ARG A 99 12.91 -24.14 -35.00
CA ARG A 99 12.30 -24.76 -36.19
C ARG A 99 11.20 -23.88 -36.78
N SER A 100 10.40 -23.26 -35.92
CA SER A 100 9.33 -22.33 -36.34
C SER A 100 9.92 -21.02 -36.85
N SER A 101 10.92 -20.46 -36.17
CA SER A 101 11.62 -19.24 -36.57
C SER A 101 12.24 -19.36 -37.97
N HIS A 102 12.99 -20.43 -38.26
CA HIS A 102 13.55 -20.67 -39.59
C HIS A 102 12.47 -20.86 -40.67
N LEU A 103 11.35 -21.52 -40.36
CA LEU A 103 10.24 -21.71 -41.29
C LEU A 103 9.51 -20.39 -41.60
N PHE A 104 9.24 -19.56 -40.60
CA PHE A 104 8.56 -18.28 -40.81
C PHE A 104 9.46 -17.25 -41.51
N HIS A 105 10.77 -17.31 -41.29
CA HIS A 105 11.73 -16.42 -41.95
C HIS A 105 12.24 -16.92 -43.31
N SER A 106 11.90 -18.15 -43.73
CA SER A 106 12.14 -18.63 -45.10
C SER A 106 10.99 -18.32 -46.06
N LEU A 107 9.82 -17.90 -45.55
CA LEU A 107 8.71 -17.41 -46.36
C LEU A 107 9.06 -16.05 -47.00
N PRO A 108 8.57 -15.74 -48.21
CA PRO A 108 8.81 -14.46 -48.89
C PRO A 108 7.97 -13.32 -48.28
N LEU A 109 7.99 -13.17 -46.96
CA LEU A 109 7.27 -12.17 -46.18
C LEU A 109 8.24 -11.13 -45.62
N LYS A 110 7.84 -9.86 -45.63
CA LYS A 110 8.61 -8.80 -44.96
C LYS A 110 8.50 -8.98 -43.44
N ARG A 111 9.58 -8.75 -42.70
CA ARG A 111 9.58 -8.80 -41.22
C ARG A 111 8.54 -7.86 -40.61
N THR A 112 8.35 -6.68 -41.19
CA THR A 112 7.32 -5.72 -40.76
C THR A 112 5.91 -6.24 -40.95
N GLU A 113 5.63 -6.89 -42.08
CA GLU A 113 4.33 -7.50 -42.39
C GLU A 113 4.01 -8.61 -41.40
N LEU A 114 4.99 -9.45 -41.09
CA LEU A 114 4.84 -10.52 -40.10
C LEU A 114 4.59 -9.96 -38.69
N PHE A 115 5.32 -8.92 -38.27
CA PHE A 115 5.11 -8.27 -36.98
C PHE A 115 3.70 -7.68 -36.86
N ILE A 116 3.27 -6.89 -37.85
CA ILE A 116 1.96 -6.21 -37.84
C ILE A 116 0.81 -7.23 -37.85
N SER A 117 0.89 -8.28 -38.65
CA SER A 117 -0.13 -9.34 -38.66
C SER A 117 -0.26 -10.05 -37.32
N ASN A 118 0.87 -10.36 -36.66
CA ASN A 118 0.86 -10.97 -35.33
C ASN A 118 0.28 -10.00 -34.29
N PHE A 119 0.78 -8.77 -34.23
CA PHE A 119 0.29 -7.74 -33.34
C PHE A 119 -1.24 -7.55 -33.47
N LEU A 120 -1.75 -7.39 -34.69
CA LEU A 120 -3.17 -7.14 -34.92
C LEU A 120 -4.03 -8.35 -34.58
N SER A 121 -3.54 -9.57 -34.82
CA SER A 121 -4.25 -10.79 -34.41
C SER A 121 -4.33 -10.94 -32.90
N GLY A 122 -3.28 -10.61 -32.15
CA GLY A 122 -3.33 -10.63 -30.69
C GLY A 122 -4.19 -9.50 -30.12
N PHE A 123 -4.10 -8.29 -30.68
CA PHE A 123 -4.98 -7.20 -30.26
C PHE A 123 -6.46 -7.54 -30.47
N CYS A 124 -6.80 -8.22 -31.57
CA CYS A 124 -8.15 -8.74 -31.81
C CYS A 124 -8.61 -9.75 -30.73
N MET A 125 -7.70 -10.63 -30.27
CA MET A 125 -7.97 -11.58 -29.18
C MET A 125 -8.26 -10.90 -27.83
N ILE A 126 -7.87 -9.63 -27.66
CA ILE A 126 -8.18 -8.84 -26.46
C ILE A 126 -9.48 -8.05 -26.67
N VAL A 127 -9.61 -7.35 -27.81
CA VAL A 127 -10.73 -6.43 -28.07
C VAL A 127 -12.06 -7.16 -28.27
N VAL A 128 -12.07 -8.25 -29.05
CA VAL A 128 -13.33 -8.95 -29.38
C VAL A 128 -14.04 -9.49 -28.13
N PRO A 129 -13.35 -10.17 -27.19
CA PRO A 129 -13.97 -10.59 -25.93
C PRO A 129 -14.56 -9.44 -25.10
N VAL A 130 -13.86 -8.30 -25.02
CA VAL A 130 -14.34 -7.11 -24.30
C VAL A 130 -15.58 -6.53 -24.98
N LEU A 131 -15.59 -6.43 -26.30
CA LEU A 131 -16.76 -5.98 -27.06
C LEU A 131 -17.98 -6.91 -26.87
N LEU A 132 -17.77 -8.23 -26.86
CA LEU A 132 -18.84 -9.19 -26.61
C LEU A 132 -19.42 -9.03 -25.19
N ALA A 133 -18.56 -8.91 -24.18
CA ALA A 133 -18.98 -8.68 -22.81
C ALA A 133 -19.72 -7.34 -22.64
N PHE A 134 -19.26 -6.29 -23.32
CA PHE A 134 -19.92 -4.98 -23.35
C PHE A 134 -21.32 -5.06 -23.99
N ILE A 135 -21.46 -5.71 -25.14
CA ILE A 135 -22.74 -5.84 -25.85
C ILE A 135 -23.74 -6.65 -25.01
N ILE A 136 -23.33 -7.82 -24.51
CA ILE A 136 -24.20 -8.68 -23.70
C ILE A 136 -24.52 -8.00 -22.36
N GLY A 137 -23.53 -7.38 -21.72
CA GLY A 137 -23.72 -6.59 -20.49
C GLY A 137 -24.71 -5.44 -20.68
N THR A 138 -24.68 -4.77 -21.83
CA THR A 138 -25.66 -3.72 -22.19
C THR A 138 -27.07 -4.28 -22.25
N VAL A 139 -27.26 -5.46 -22.88
CA VAL A 139 -28.57 -6.14 -22.90
C VAL A 139 -29.02 -6.47 -21.48
N CYS A 140 -28.13 -7.02 -20.63
CA CYS A 140 -28.43 -7.30 -19.22
C CYS A 140 -28.80 -6.04 -18.42
N CYS A 141 -28.13 -4.90 -18.65
CA CYS A 141 -28.46 -3.63 -18.02
C CYS A 141 -29.86 -3.15 -18.41
N ILE A 142 -30.20 -3.23 -19.71
CA ILE A 142 -31.52 -2.86 -20.23
C ILE A 142 -32.61 -3.75 -19.59
N MET A 143 -32.37 -5.06 -19.49
CA MET A 143 -33.32 -6.00 -18.86
C MET A 143 -33.59 -5.68 -17.38
N GLN A 144 -32.63 -5.05 -16.68
CA GLN A 144 -32.73 -4.73 -15.25
C GLN A 144 -33.20 -3.31 -14.96
N GLY A 145 -33.37 -2.48 -15.99
CA GLY A 145 -33.71 -1.06 -15.87
C GLY A 145 -32.52 -0.18 -15.47
N ILE A 146 -31.28 -0.64 -15.64
CA ILE A 146 -30.06 0.14 -15.36
C ILE A 146 -29.79 1.05 -16.57
N THR A 147 -29.96 2.36 -16.41
CA THR A 147 -29.84 3.34 -17.49
C THR A 147 -28.42 3.92 -17.66
N SER A 148 -27.53 3.72 -16.68
CA SER A 148 -26.20 4.34 -16.66
C SER A 148 -25.15 3.55 -17.47
N LEU A 149 -25.40 3.34 -18.76
CA LEU A 149 -24.53 2.59 -19.67
C LEU A 149 -23.13 3.21 -19.86
N GLN A 150 -22.97 4.49 -19.53
CA GLN A 150 -21.69 5.20 -19.58
C GLN A 150 -20.60 4.54 -18.70
N TYR A 151 -20.96 3.97 -17.55
CA TYR A 151 -20.03 3.27 -16.65
C TYR A 151 -19.54 1.95 -17.26
N LEU A 152 -20.43 1.20 -17.90
CA LEU A 152 -20.07 -0.03 -18.61
C LEU A 152 -19.18 0.27 -19.82
N LEU A 153 -19.44 1.36 -20.54
CA LEU A 153 -18.60 1.79 -21.66
C LEU A 153 -17.21 2.20 -21.18
N ALA A 154 -17.13 2.99 -20.11
CA ALA A 154 -15.86 3.40 -19.52
C ALA A 154 -15.05 2.19 -19.01
N TRP A 155 -15.68 1.23 -18.32
CA TRP A 155 -15.05 -0.03 -17.94
C TRP A 155 -14.45 -0.77 -19.15
N ALA A 156 -15.22 -0.89 -20.25
CA ALA A 156 -14.74 -1.54 -21.47
C ALA A 156 -13.56 -0.78 -22.11
N LEU A 157 -13.59 0.55 -22.09
CA LEU A 157 -12.51 1.40 -22.60
C LEU A 157 -11.25 1.31 -21.73
N MET A 158 -11.38 1.31 -20.40
CA MET A 158 -10.27 1.15 -19.45
C MET A 158 -9.61 -0.21 -19.63
N LEU A 159 -10.39 -1.30 -19.59
CA LEU A 159 -9.90 -2.66 -19.79
C LEU A 159 -9.22 -2.84 -21.16
N THR A 160 -9.76 -2.25 -22.22
CA THR A 160 -9.15 -2.30 -23.55
C THR A 160 -7.86 -1.49 -23.63
N GLY A 161 -7.84 -0.28 -23.06
CA GLY A 161 -6.68 0.61 -23.07
C GLY A 161 -5.52 0.07 -22.25
N GLU A 162 -5.79 -0.42 -21.05
CA GLU A 162 -4.80 -1.10 -20.21
C GLU A 162 -4.32 -2.41 -20.86
N GLY A 163 -5.25 -3.21 -21.40
CA GLY A 163 -4.92 -4.43 -22.14
C GLY A 163 -4.00 -4.15 -23.34
N PHE A 164 -4.25 -3.08 -24.09
CA PHE A 164 -3.37 -2.61 -25.17
C PHE A 164 -1.98 -2.23 -24.66
N PHE A 165 -1.91 -1.46 -23.58
CA PHE A 165 -0.62 -1.05 -22.99
C PHE A 165 0.20 -2.25 -22.53
N PHE A 166 -0.38 -3.13 -21.70
CA PHE A 166 0.33 -4.31 -21.19
C PHE A 166 0.70 -5.30 -22.28
N TYR A 167 -0.16 -5.49 -23.28
CA TYR A 167 0.16 -6.27 -24.48
C TYR A 167 1.37 -5.67 -25.22
N SER A 168 1.38 -4.36 -25.42
CA SER A 168 2.47 -3.64 -26.08
C SER A 168 3.79 -3.72 -25.31
N MET A 169 3.72 -3.59 -23.99
CA MET A 169 4.86 -3.75 -23.09
C MET A 169 5.40 -5.17 -23.10
N ALA A 170 4.52 -6.19 -23.04
CA ALA A 170 4.92 -7.58 -23.11
C ALA A 170 5.61 -7.90 -24.45
N ILE A 171 5.09 -7.40 -25.57
CA ILE A 171 5.74 -7.53 -26.90
C ILE A 171 7.12 -6.88 -26.87
N PHE A 172 7.22 -5.66 -26.34
CA PHE A 172 8.47 -4.93 -26.23
C PHE A 172 9.50 -5.72 -25.45
N VAL A 173 9.16 -6.22 -24.26
CA VAL A 173 10.01 -7.12 -23.46
C VAL A 173 10.36 -8.38 -24.26
N GLY A 174 9.38 -8.94 -24.97
CA GLY A 174 9.53 -10.10 -25.85
C GLY A 174 10.61 -9.94 -26.93
N MET A 175 10.91 -8.70 -27.35
CA MET A 175 11.98 -8.43 -28.31
C MET A 175 13.38 -8.56 -27.69
N PHE A 176 13.52 -8.36 -26.39
CA PHE A 176 14.77 -8.49 -25.63
C PHE A 176 15.00 -9.91 -25.09
N THR A 177 13.95 -10.72 -25.00
CA THR A 177 14.02 -12.07 -24.44
C THR A 177 14.19 -13.14 -25.52
N GLY A 178 15.10 -14.09 -25.29
CA GLY A 178 15.29 -15.24 -26.17
C GLY A 178 14.64 -16.52 -25.64
N GLN A 179 14.04 -16.47 -24.45
CA GLN A 179 13.23 -17.55 -23.84
C GLN A 179 11.79 -17.08 -23.64
N LEU A 180 10.82 -17.94 -23.96
CA LEU A 180 9.41 -17.61 -23.86
C LEU A 180 9.01 -17.26 -22.42
N LEU A 181 9.51 -18.00 -21.43
CA LEU A 181 9.22 -17.77 -20.02
C LEU A 181 9.94 -16.56 -19.41
N ALA A 182 10.98 -16.03 -20.06
CA ALA A 182 11.64 -14.81 -19.59
C ALA A 182 10.75 -13.56 -19.84
N MET A 183 9.92 -13.60 -20.88
CA MET A 183 9.00 -12.51 -21.23
C MET A 183 7.99 -12.16 -20.12
N PRO A 184 7.19 -13.10 -19.58
CA PRO A 184 6.29 -12.80 -18.45
C PRO A 184 7.06 -12.30 -17.23
N VAL A 185 8.17 -12.94 -16.87
CA VAL A 185 8.98 -12.57 -15.69
C VAL A 185 9.48 -11.12 -15.78
N PHE A 186 10.08 -10.73 -16.90
CA PHE A 186 10.57 -9.36 -17.06
C PHE A 186 9.45 -8.33 -17.19
N THR A 187 8.31 -8.70 -17.78
CA THR A 187 7.15 -7.81 -17.85
C THR A 187 6.61 -7.51 -16.45
N ILE A 188 6.51 -8.53 -15.59
CA ILE A 188 6.10 -8.37 -14.18
C ILE A 188 7.13 -7.54 -13.42
N ILE A 189 8.43 -7.85 -13.55
CA ILE A 189 9.50 -7.10 -12.88
C ILE A 189 9.40 -5.61 -13.23
N LEU A 190 9.32 -5.24 -14.51
CA LEU A 190 9.25 -3.84 -14.93
C LEU A 190 8.01 -3.11 -14.38
N ASN A 191 6.93 -3.83 -14.08
CA ASN A 191 5.71 -3.25 -13.53
C ASN A 191 5.82 -2.87 -12.05
N VAL A 192 6.77 -3.47 -11.33
CA VAL A 192 6.98 -3.21 -9.90
C VAL A 192 8.38 -2.66 -9.59
N LEU A 193 9.28 -2.62 -10.57
CA LEU A 193 10.71 -2.34 -10.37
C LEU A 193 10.97 -1.00 -9.69
N TYR A 194 10.32 0.07 -10.14
CA TYR A 194 10.55 1.41 -9.59
C TYR A 194 10.17 1.48 -8.11
N ILE A 195 8.95 1.03 -7.77
CA ILE A 195 8.50 0.93 -6.38
C ILE A 195 9.39 -0.04 -5.60
N GLY A 196 9.76 -1.19 -6.16
CA GLY A 196 10.67 -2.13 -5.51
C GLY A 196 12.04 -1.53 -5.17
N CYS A 197 12.65 -0.79 -6.10
CA CYS A 197 13.93 -0.12 -5.85
C CYS A 197 13.80 1.00 -4.81
N ARG A 198 12.73 1.81 -4.87
CA ARG A 198 12.47 2.86 -3.89
C ARG A 198 12.25 2.28 -2.50
N TYR A 199 11.54 1.16 -2.40
CA TYR A 199 11.33 0.41 -1.17
C TYR A 199 12.65 -0.02 -0.56
N VAL A 200 13.47 -0.71 -1.36
CA VAL A 200 14.80 -1.17 -0.92
C VAL A 200 15.66 -0.01 -0.41
N ILE A 201 15.71 1.12 -1.13
CA ILE A 201 16.48 2.29 -0.71
C ILE A 201 15.94 2.86 0.60
N THR A 202 14.63 3.02 0.72
CA THR A 202 13.99 3.60 1.92
C THR A 202 14.23 2.70 3.13
N CYS A 203 14.00 1.40 3.00
CA CYS A 203 14.28 0.45 4.07
C CYS A 203 15.76 0.45 4.47
N MET A 204 16.71 0.50 3.52
CA MET A 204 18.13 0.59 3.87
C MET A 204 18.48 1.88 4.63
N ILE A 205 17.85 3.00 4.27
CA ILE A 205 17.99 4.26 5.01
C ILE A 205 17.38 4.13 6.41
N SER A 206 16.20 3.54 6.55
CA SER A 206 15.53 3.32 7.84
C SER A 206 16.27 2.34 8.75
N THR A 207 16.86 1.27 8.19
CA THR A 207 17.59 0.25 8.96
C THR A 207 18.93 0.75 9.49
N ILE A 208 19.63 1.63 8.75
CA ILE A 208 20.98 2.09 9.10
C ILE A 208 21.00 3.49 9.68
N GLY A 209 20.17 4.39 9.13
CA GLY A 209 20.10 5.79 9.51
C GLY A 209 19.36 5.98 10.82
N TYR A 210 19.85 6.90 11.65
CA TYR A 210 19.23 7.23 12.92
C TYR A 210 18.00 8.12 12.72
N GLY A 211 16.89 7.79 13.38
CA GLY A 211 15.66 8.59 13.32
C GLY A 211 14.84 8.43 12.04
N MET A 212 15.21 7.50 11.16
CA MET A 212 14.62 7.39 9.83
C MET A 212 13.40 6.47 9.85
N ALA A 213 12.21 7.05 9.87
CA ALA A 213 10.96 6.30 9.81
C ALA A 213 10.85 5.45 8.54
N ASN A 214 10.26 4.26 8.64
CA ASN A 214 9.88 3.46 7.48
C ASN A 214 8.52 3.92 6.93
N SER A 215 8.38 5.23 6.67
CA SER A 215 7.16 5.86 6.16
C SER A 215 7.00 5.62 4.66
N TYR A 216 6.98 4.35 4.26
CA TYR A 216 6.98 3.92 2.87
C TYR A 216 5.57 3.77 2.28
N ALA A 217 4.56 3.48 3.13
CA ALA A 217 3.19 3.21 2.72
C ALA A 217 2.56 4.37 1.92
N ASP A 218 2.73 5.62 2.37
CA ASP A 218 2.14 6.82 1.75
C ASP A 218 2.63 7.12 0.32
N ARG A 219 3.66 6.40 -0.16
CA ARG A 219 4.37 6.71 -1.41
C ARG A 219 4.48 5.53 -2.38
N MET A 220 3.60 4.55 -2.25
CA MET A 220 3.49 3.36 -3.11
C MET A 220 2.77 3.61 -4.45
N ASN A 221 2.84 4.83 -4.99
CA ASN A 221 2.18 5.15 -6.26
C ASN A 221 3.14 5.91 -7.20
N SER A 222 3.46 5.31 -8.34
CA SER A 222 4.35 5.90 -9.33
C SER A 222 4.00 5.48 -10.75
N ILE A 223 3.97 6.44 -11.67
CA ILE A 223 3.71 6.21 -13.10
C ILE A 223 4.70 5.22 -13.74
N LEU A 224 5.89 5.04 -13.13
CA LEU A 224 6.91 4.09 -13.56
C LEU A 224 6.65 2.65 -13.09
N SER A 225 5.60 2.41 -12.30
CA SER A 225 5.10 1.09 -11.89
C SER A 225 3.64 0.93 -12.32
N PRO A 226 3.38 0.69 -13.62
CA PRO A 226 2.06 0.89 -14.23
C PRO A 226 0.94 0.07 -13.61
N VAL A 227 1.17 -1.20 -13.25
CA VAL A 227 0.14 -2.05 -12.65
C VAL A 227 -0.37 -1.51 -11.32
N ILE A 228 0.52 -0.97 -10.47
CA ILE A 228 0.15 -0.38 -9.18
C ILE A 228 -0.49 0.99 -9.42
N TYR A 229 0.06 1.78 -10.34
CA TYR A 229 -0.45 3.11 -10.66
C TYR A 229 -1.87 3.08 -11.22
N LEU A 230 -2.13 2.20 -12.19
CA LEU A 230 -3.46 2.02 -12.77
C LEU A 230 -4.45 1.48 -11.75
N SER A 231 -4.05 0.50 -10.91
CA SER A 231 -4.89 0.01 -9.81
C SER A 231 -5.41 1.11 -8.88
N ASN A 232 -4.56 2.12 -8.61
CA ASN A 232 -4.85 3.19 -7.64
C ASN A 232 -5.37 4.50 -8.28
N LYS A 233 -5.25 4.66 -9.60
CA LYS A 233 -5.62 5.90 -10.32
C LYS A 233 -6.71 5.69 -11.38
N VAL A 234 -7.30 4.50 -11.41
CA VAL A 234 -8.47 4.15 -12.21
C VAL A 234 -9.48 3.53 -11.27
N GLY A 235 -10.72 3.99 -11.29
CA GLY A 235 -11.73 3.53 -10.35
C GLY A 235 -13.02 4.36 -10.37
N VAL A 236 -13.82 4.13 -9.34
CA VAL A 236 -15.07 4.84 -9.06
C VAL A 236 -15.03 5.32 -7.62
N GLU A 237 -15.21 6.62 -7.42
CA GLU A 237 -15.52 7.24 -6.14
C GLU A 237 -17.03 7.48 -6.05
N TYR A 238 -17.53 7.60 -4.82
CA TYR A 238 -18.94 7.89 -4.56
C TYR A 238 -19.08 8.92 -3.45
N ASP A 239 -19.98 9.88 -3.66
CA ASP A 239 -20.33 10.91 -2.69
C ASP A 239 -21.72 10.62 -2.13
N TYR A 240 -21.84 10.63 -0.80
CA TYR A 240 -23.13 10.59 -0.11
C TYR A 240 -23.70 12.00 -0.03
N LEU A 241 -24.76 12.25 -0.80
CA LEU A 241 -25.59 13.45 -0.68
C LEU A 241 -26.85 13.09 0.12
N GLU A 242 -27.48 14.09 0.75
CA GLU A 242 -28.66 13.90 1.63
C GLU A 242 -29.76 13.04 1.01
N ASP A 243 -29.94 13.11 -0.31
CA ASP A 243 -31.01 12.40 -1.03
C ASP A 243 -30.53 11.37 -2.07
N ARG A 244 -29.21 11.19 -2.27
CA ARG A 244 -28.67 10.27 -3.30
C ARG A 244 -27.18 9.96 -3.16
N ILE A 245 -26.76 8.83 -3.74
CA ILE A 245 -25.35 8.51 -3.99
C ILE A 245 -24.96 8.97 -5.40
N GLU A 246 -23.93 9.81 -5.53
CA GLU A 246 -23.39 10.23 -6.82
C GLU A 246 -22.07 9.51 -7.10
N TYR A 247 -21.93 8.89 -8.28
CA TYR A 247 -20.74 8.11 -8.65
C TYR A 247 -19.87 8.89 -9.63
N HIS A 248 -18.57 8.97 -9.34
CA HIS A 248 -17.59 9.65 -10.16
C HIS A 248 -16.50 8.68 -10.62
N MET A 249 -16.42 8.45 -11.94
CA MET A 249 -15.32 7.68 -12.52
C MET A 249 -14.10 8.56 -12.77
N PHE A 250 -12.94 8.04 -12.41
CA PHE A 250 -11.65 8.69 -12.67
C PHE A 250 -10.68 7.74 -13.38
N GLY A 251 -9.61 8.30 -13.94
CA GLY A 251 -8.52 7.52 -14.54
C GLY A 251 -8.57 7.29 -16.06
N LEU A 252 -9.64 7.69 -16.75
CA LEU A 252 -9.72 7.53 -18.21
C LEU A 252 -8.58 8.28 -18.94
N SER A 253 -8.21 9.47 -18.45
CA SER A 253 -7.07 10.25 -18.95
C SER A 253 -5.73 9.56 -18.71
N VAL A 254 -5.57 8.92 -17.54
CA VAL A 254 -4.39 8.14 -17.17
C VAL A 254 -4.22 6.95 -18.12
N VAL A 255 -5.29 6.19 -18.37
CA VAL A 255 -5.30 5.10 -19.35
C VAL A 255 -4.91 5.61 -20.74
N GLY A 256 -5.42 6.77 -21.15
CA GLY A 256 -5.05 7.43 -22.41
C GLY A 256 -3.54 7.69 -22.54
N ILE A 257 -2.88 8.15 -21.47
CA ILE A 257 -1.42 8.34 -21.44
C ILE A 257 -0.70 7.00 -21.64
N TYR A 258 -1.12 5.94 -20.95
CA TYR A 258 -0.52 4.60 -21.12
C TYR A 258 -0.76 4.00 -22.49
N VAL A 259 -1.90 4.27 -23.13
CA VAL A 259 -2.14 3.89 -24.53
C VAL A 259 -1.13 4.59 -25.45
N LEU A 260 -0.86 5.89 -25.26
CA LEU A 260 0.17 6.60 -26.03
C LEU A 260 1.57 5.98 -25.82
N VAL A 261 1.91 5.64 -24.57
CA VAL A 261 3.16 4.92 -24.26
C VAL A 261 3.18 3.56 -24.97
N GLY A 262 2.07 2.82 -24.97
CA GLY A 262 1.92 1.54 -25.68
C GLY A 262 2.20 1.69 -27.18
N VAL A 263 1.69 2.75 -27.82
CA VAL A 263 1.97 3.04 -29.24
C VAL A 263 3.47 3.22 -29.47
N VAL A 264 4.15 4.00 -28.62
CA VAL A 264 5.61 4.19 -28.69
C VAL A 264 6.34 2.86 -28.51
N LEU A 265 5.94 2.03 -27.54
CA LEU A 265 6.52 0.71 -27.30
C LEU A 265 6.37 -0.22 -28.50
N ILE A 266 5.23 -0.19 -29.21
CA ILE A 266 5.03 -0.98 -30.43
C ILE A 266 5.92 -0.51 -31.58
N VAL A 267 6.08 0.81 -31.76
CA VAL A 267 7.00 1.35 -32.77
C VAL A 267 8.43 0.87 -32.50
N ILE A 268 8.89 0.99 -31.26
CA ILE A 268 10.23 0.52 -30.87
C ILE A 268 10.33 -1.00 -31.03
N SER A 269 9.31 -1.76 -30.64
CA SER A 269 9.26 -3.21 -30.81
C SER A 269 9.40 -3.63 -32.26
N CYS A 270 8.73 -2.94 -33.18
CA CYS A 270 8.84 -3.19 -34.62
C CYS A 270 10.27 -2.93 -35.12
N MET A 271 10.91 -1.83 -34.68
CA MET A 271 12.30 -1.52 -35.03
C MET A 271 13.29 -2.57 -34.49
N LEU A 272 13.09 -3.04 -33.25
CA LEU A 272 13.90 -4.08 -32.64
C LEU A 272 13.70 -5.43 -33.32
N TYR A 273 12.45 -5.78 -33.65
CA TYR A 273 12.11 -7.01 -34.36
C TYR A 273 12.84 -7.10 -35.71
N GLN A 274 12.91 -5.99 -36.46
CA GLN A 274 13.63 -5.95 -37.73
C GLN A 274 15.13 -6.27 -37.56
N LYS A 275 15.74 -5.79 -36.47
CA LYS A 275 17.17 -5.98 -36.17
C LYS A 275 17.48 -7.28 -35.43
N ARG A 276 16.47 -8.04 -34.98
CA ARG A 276 16.66 -9.26 -34.19
C ARG A 276 17.36 -10.35 -34.99
N LYS A 277 18.49 -10.84 -34.47
CA LYS A 277 19.21 -11.99 -35.03
C LYS A 277 18.50 -13.28 -34.62
N LEU A 278 18.41 -14.24 -35.53
CA LEU A 278 17.75 -15.53 -35.25
C LEU A 278 18.61 -16.46 -34.39
N GLU A 279 19.92 -16.23 -34.39
CA GLU A 279 20.92 -17.00 -33.63
C GLU A 279 20.83 -16.80 -32.11
N THR A 280 20.14 -15.76 -31.64
CA THR A 280 19.99 -15.47 -30.19
C THR A 280 18.79 -16.19 -29.57
N THR A 281 18.17 -17.13 -30.28
CA THR A 281 17.04 -17.91 -29.78
C THR A 281 17.52 -18.88 -28.71
N GLY A 282 16.85 -18.87 -27.54
CA GLY A 282 17.24 -19.64 -26.36
C GLY A 282 18.09 -18.87 -25.35
N ASP A 283 18.75 -17.76 -25.72
CA ASP A 283 19.44 -16.90 -24.75
C ASP A 283 18.42 -16.23 -23.81
N VAL A 284 18.78 -15.96 -22.55
CA VAL A 284 17.89 -15.23 -21.62
C VAL A 284 17.63 -13.82 -22.16
N LEU A 285 18.70 -13.14 -22.60
CA LEU A 285 18.66 -11.83 -23.23
C LEU A 285 19.32 -11.86 -24.62
N THR A 286 18.56 -11.43 -25.62
CA THR A 286 18.96 -11.40 -27.03
C THR A 286 19.97 -10.29 -27.33
N ILE A 287 19.91 -9.19 -26.57
CA ILE A 287 20.79 -8.02 -26.76
C ILE A 287 21.96 -8.08 -25.77
N PRO A 288 23.23 -8.16 -26.22
CA PRO A 288 24.37 -8.26 -25.33
C PRO A 288 24.53 -7.08 -24.36
N ALA A 289 24.12 -5.88 -24.77
CA ALA A 289 24.20 -4.66 -23.96
C ALA A 289 23.30 -4.66 -22.72
N THR A 290 22.23 -5.48 -22.69
CA THR A 290 21.35 -5.58 -21.52
C THR A 290 21.84 -6.59 -20.48
N ARG A 291 22.81 -7.45 -20.84
CA ARG A 291 23.36 -8.47 -19.94
C ARG A 291 24.03 -7.88 -18.69
N PRO A 292 24.89 -6.83 -18.77
CA PRO A 292 25.46 -6.21 -17.58
C PRO A 292 24.40 -5.59 -16.67
N VAL A 293 23.39 -4.93 -17.26
CA VAL A 293 22.28 -4.29 -16.53
C VAL A 293 21.49 -5.33 -15.74
N PHE A 294 21.13 -6.46 -16.37
CA PHE A 294 20.46 -7.55 -15.67
C PHE A 294 21.32 -8.12 -14.54
N ARG A 295 22.62 -8.35 -14.80
CA ARG A 295 23.52 -8.93 -13.80
C ARG A 295 23.67 -8.03 -12.58
N TRP A 296 23.89 -6.74 -12.79
CA TRP A 296 24.04 -5.77 -11.71
C TRP A 296 22.71 -5.55 -11.01
N GLY A 297 21.63 -5.35 -11.76
CA GLY A 297 20.29 -5.13 -11.20
C GLY A 297 19.84 -6.31 -10.32
N MET A 298 19.95 -7.55 -10.82
CA MET A 298 19.63 -8.74 -10.04
C MET A 298 20.50 -8.83 -8.77
N ALA A 299 21.80 -8.59 -8.89
CA ALA A 299 22.71 -8.69 -7.76
C ALA A 299 22.43 -7.63 -6.69
N PHE A 300 22.22 -6.36 -7.07
CA PHE A 300 21.86 -5.29 -6.15
C PHE A 300 20.52 -5.56 -5.46
N CYS A 301 19.48 -5.90 -6.23
CA CYS A 301 18.15 -6.16 -5.67
C CYS A 301 18.20 -7.32 -4.67
N VAL A 302 18.80 -8.46 -5.05
CA VAL A 302 18.90 -9.61 -4.15
C VAL A 302 19.76 -9.29 -2.94
N ALA A 303 20.91 -8.62 -3.10
CA ALA A 303 21.80 -8.29 -2.00
C ALA A 303 21.10 -7.46 -0.91
N PHE A 304 20.46 -6.36 -1.30
CA PHE A 304 19.80 -5.47 -0.35
C PHE A 304 18.49 -6.05 0.18
N LEU A 305 17.69 -6.74 -0.64
CA LEU A 305 16.49 -7.42 -0.13
C LEU A 305 16.84 -8.50 0.89
N THR A 306 17.87 -9.31 0.63
CA THR A 306 18.34 -10.30 1.61
C THR A 306 18.87 -9.61 2.86
N ALA A 307 19.57 -8.48 2.74
CA ALA A 307 20.03 -7.72 3.89
C ALA A 307 18.87 -7.17 4.74
N ILE A 308 17.82 -6.61 4.11
CA ILE A 308 16.59 -6.14 4.78
C ILE A 308 15.92 -7.30 5.53
N LEU A 309 15.70 -8.43 4.84
CA LEU A 309 15.05 -9.60 5.42
C LEU A 309 15.83 -10.14 6.61
N LEU A 310 17.16 -10.28 6.47
CA LEU A 310 18.00 -10.80 7.54
C LEU A 310 18.09 -9.81 8.71
N SER A 311 18.08 -8.50 8.45
CA SER A 311 18.03 -7.49 9.52
C SER A 311 16.71 -7.49 10.28
N GLY A 312 15.59 -7.79 9.62
CA GLY A 312 14.30 -7.97 10.31
C GLY A 312 14.30 -9.22 11.19
N LEU A 313 14.80 -10.35 10.66
CA LEU A 313 14.81 -11.63 11.37
C LEU A 313 15.78 -11.67 12.57
N PHE A 314 16.96 -11.07 12.41
CA PHE A 314 18.01 -11.08 13.44
C PHE A 314 18.12 -9.75 14.20
N GLY A 315 17.24 -8.78 13.93
CA GLY A 315 17.25 -7.47 14.60
C GLY A 315 17.07 -7.55 16.11
N VAL A 316 16.35 -8.57 16.59
CA VAL A 316 16.19 -8.87 18.02
C VAL A 316 17.50 -9.34 18.67
N LEU A 317 18.47 -9.83 17.90
CA LEU A 317 19.75 -10.33 18.41
C LEU A 317 20.87 -9.28 18.34
N VAL A 318 20.65 -8.18 17.61
CA VAL A 318 21.66 -7.16 17.34
C VAL A 318 21.16 -5.78 17.76
N HIS A 319 21.45 -5.40 19.00
CA HIS A 319 20.95 -4.17 19.60
C HIS A 319 21.83 -2.92 19.38
N THR A 320 23.02 -3.08 18.79
CA THR A 320 23.94 -1.95 18.58
C THR A 320 23.84 -1.42 17.15
N SER A 321 23.86 -0.09 17.00
CA SER A 321 23.88 0.58 15.69
C SER A 321 25.09 0.17 14.83
N LEU A 322 26.22 -0.19 15.45
CA LEU A 322 27.38 -0.73 14.73
C LEU A 322 27.15 -2.18 14.31
N GLY A 323 26.65 -3.04 15.20
CA GLY A 323 26.33 -4.43 14.89
C GLY A 323 25.32 -4.55 13.74
N ASN A 324 24.26 -3.73 13.77
CA ASN A 324 23.22 -3.77 12.75
C ASN A 324 23.78 -3.35 11.37
N PHE A 325 24.61 -2.30 11.34
CA PHE A 325 25.33 -1.89 10.14
C PHE A 325 26.27 -2.98 9.61
N LEU A 326 27.07 -3.62 10.48
CA LEU A 326 27.98 -4.69 10.07
C LEU A 326 27.21 -5.90 9.52
N MET A 327 26.09 -6.26 10.13
CA MET A 327 25.22 -7.33 9.63
C MET A 327 24.68 -7.01 8.23
N VAL A 328 24.13 -5.81 8.02
CA VAL A 328 23.65 -5.37 6.70
C VAL A 328 24.80 -5.36 5.69
N LEU A 329 25.97 -4.87 6.07
CA LEU A 329 27.18 -4.84 5.23
C LEU A 329 27.61 -6.25 4.80
N PHE A 330 27.84 -7.16 5.74
CA PHE A 330 28.30 -8.51 5.43
C PHE A 330 27.26 -9.31 4.66
N THR A 331 25.98 -9.20 5.01
CA THR A 331 24.89 -9.85 4.27
C THR A 331 24.81 -9.33 2.84
N THR A 332 24.90 -8.01 2.63
CA THR A 332 24.93 -7.40 1.30
C THR A 332 26.12 -7.90 0.48
N LEU A 333 27.31 -7.99 1.09
CA LEU A 333 28.52 -8.46 0.41
C LEU A 333 28.42 -9.93 0.00
N ILE A 334 27.98 -10.81 0.91
CA ILE A 334 27.86 -12.25 0.66
C ILE A 334 26.74 -12.52 -0.35
N ALA A 335 25.54 -11.98 -0.10
CA ALA A 335 24.39 -12.17 -0.99
C ALA A 335 24.62 -11.53 -2.37
N GLY A 336 25.23 -10.34 -2.42
CA GLY A 336 25.58 -9.67 -3.67
C GLY A 336 26.62 -10.42 -4.50
N PHE A 337 27.64 -10.99 -3.84
CA PHE A 337 28.61 -11.86 -4.51
C PHE A 337 27.93 -13.09 -5.12
N LEU A 338 27.12 -13.80 -4.34
CA LEU A 338 26.39 -14.99 -4.80
C LEU A 338 25.41 -14.64 -5.93
N ALA A 339 24.60 -13.61 -5.75
CA ALA A 339 23.60 -13.18 -6.73
C ALA A 339 24.23 -12.71 -8.04
N PHE A 340 25.39 -12.05 -8.02
CA PHE A 340 26.11 -11.66 -9.22
C PHE A 340 26.54 -12.87 -10.06
N PHE A 341 27.09 -13.89 -9.41
CA PHE A 341 27.51 -15.10 -10.12
C PHE A 341 26.33 -15.97 -10.53
N ILE A 342 25.26 -16.05 -9.74
CA ILE A 342 24.00 -16.69 -10.14
C ILE A 342 23.45 -16.00 -11.39
N ALA A 343 23.42 -14.67 -11.42
CA ALA A 343 22.97 -13.92 -12.58
C ALA A 343 23.85 -14.19 -13.82
N GLU A 344 25.17 -14.31 -13.66
CA GLU A 344 26.06 -14.69 -14.76
C GLU A 344 25.86 -16.16 -15.20
N MET A 345 25.57 -17.07 -14.28
CA MET A 345 25.22 -18.46 -14.60
C MET A 345 23.91 -18.51 -15.41
N ILE A 346 22.89 -17.71 -15.04
CA ILE A 346 21.63 -17.58 -15.78
C ILE A 346 21.89 -17.05 -17.20
N LEU A 347 22.69 -15.98 -17.31
CA LEU A 347 22.99 -15.34 -18.59
C LEU A 347 23.80 -16.22 -19.55
N THR A 348 24.76 -16.99 -19.04
CA THR A 348 25.68 -17.80 -19.84
C THR A 348 25.28 -19.27 -19.93
N LYS A 349 24.32 -19.71 -19.11
CA LYS A 349 23.89 -21.11 -18.92
C LYS A 349 25.04 -22.06 -18.57
N LYS A 350 26.07 -21.56 -17.88
CA LYS A 350 27.25 -22.32 -17.47
C LYS A 350 27.47 -22.13 -15.98
N LEU A 351 27.92 -23.18 -15.30
CA LEU A 351 28.28 -23.10 -13.88
C LEU A 351 29.68 -22.48 -13.67
N ARG A 352 30.59 -22.69 -14.62
CA ARG A 352 31.95 -22.12 -14.57
C ARG A 352 31.98 -20.75 -15.23
N VAL A 353 31.68 -19.72 -14.43
CA VAL A 353 31.58 -18.31 -14.86
C VAL A 353 32.60 -17.38 -14.21
N VAL A 354 33.32 -17.88 -13.21
CA VAL A 354 34.33 -17.12 -12.47
C VAL A 354 35.54 -16.89 -13.35
N THR A 355 35.71 -15.65 -13.79
CA THR A 355 36.87 -15.18 -14.57
C THR A 355 37.42 -13.91 -13.92
N LYS A 356 38.70 -13.58 -14.16
CA LYS A 356 39.32 -12.35 -13.61
C LYS A 356 38.50 -11.09 -13.93
N LYS A 357 37.98 -11.00 -15.16
CA LYS A 357 37.11 -9.89 -15.59
C LYS A 357 35.80 -9.84 -14.79
N ARG A 358 35.15 -10.99 -14.56
CA ARG A 358 33.89 -11.05 -13.80
C ARG A 358 34.09 -10.79 -12.31
N LEU A 359 35.20 -11.24 -11.75
CA LEU A 359 35.59 -10.90 -10.38
C LEU A 359 35.81 -9.38 -10.23
N LEU A 360 36.45 -8.73 -11.21
CA LEU A 360 36.60 -7.28 -11.21
C LEU A 360 35.24 -6.57 -11.28
N GLU A 361 34.36 -6.98 -12.20
CA GLU A 361 33.01 -6.41 -12.32
C GLU A 361 32.18 -6.59 -11.04
N CYS A 362 32.28 -7.76 -10.39
CA CYS A 362 31.66 -8.02 -9.10
C CYS A 362 32.24 -7.11 -8.01
N GLY A 363 33.58 -6.99 -7.94
CA GLY A 363 34.26 -6.13 -6.98
C GLY A 363 33.88 -4.65 -7.11
N VAL A 364 33.72 -4.14 -8.34
CA VAL A 364 33.22 -2.77 -8.58
C VAL A 364 31.80 -2.61 -8.05
N MET A 365 30.91 -3.56 -8.35
CA MET A 365 29.51 -3.51 -7.89
C MET A 365 29.42 -3.56 -6.35
N LEU A 366 30.15 -4.48 -5.71
CA LEU A 366 30.24 -4.54 -4.25
C LEU A 366 30.86 -3.28 -3.66
N GLY A 367 31.88 -2.71 -4.28
CA GLY A 367 32.47 -1.44 -3.87
C GLY A 367 31.47 -0.30 -3.89
N ILE A 368 30.61 -0.22 -4.91
CA ILE A 368 29.50 0.75 -4.98
C ILE A 368 28.50 0.52 -3.84
N SER A 369 28.11 -0.73 -3.57
CA SER A 369 27.23 -1.05 -2.43
C SER A 369 27.84 -0.61 -1.10
N VAL A 370 29.14 -0.86 -0.90
CA VAL A 370 29.86 -0.43 0.31
C VAL A 370 29.83 1.09 0.44
N VAL A 371 30.19 1.83 -0.62
CA VAL A 371 30.14 3.30 -0.62
C VAL A 371 28.73 3.80 -0.27
N PHE A 372 27.70 3.22 -0.88
CA PHE A 372 26.30 3.57 -0.59
C PHE A 372 25.95 3.37 0.89
N LEU A 373 26.27 2.21 1.46
CA LEU A 373 26.01 1.91 2.87
C LEU A 373 26.76 2.86 3.82
N PHE A 374 28.02 3.19 3.51
CA PHE A 374 28.81 4.16 4.28
C PHE A 374 28.27 5.59 4.15
N CYS A 375 27.77 5.99 2.99
CA CYS A 375 27.08 7.28 2.83
C CYS A 375 25.88 7.42 3.77
N ILE A 376 25.13 6.34 3.98
CA ILE A 376 24.03 6.33 4.96
C ILE A 376 24.59 6.37 6.38
N LYS A 377 25.54 5.47 6.72
CA LYS A 377 26.07 5.35 8.09
C LYS A 377 26.76 6.61 8.60
N TRP A 378 27.45 7.33 7.73
CA TRP A 378 28.12 8.59 8.06
C TRP A 378 27.24 9.82 7.87
N ASN A 379 25.96 9.63 7.53
CA ASN A 379 25.03 10.72 7.28
C ASN A 379 25.60 11.74 6.27
N ALA A 380 26.20 11.25 5.17
CA ALA A 380 26.95 12.09 4.23
C ALA A 380 26.10 13.21 3.58
N PHE A 381 24.77 13.03 3.57
CA PHE A 381 23.80 13.98 3.04
C PHE A 381 23.07 14.79 4.11
N GLY A 382 23.42 14.62 5.39
CA GLY A 382 22.79 15.36 6.50
C GLY A 382 21.31 15.01 6.76
N LEU A 383 20.83 13.85 6.30
CA LEU A 383 19.44 13.40 6.45
C LEU A 383 19.01 13.29 7.91
N GLU A 384 19.86 12.72 8.78
CA GLU A 384 19.52 12.50 10.20
C GLU A 384 19.39 13.81 10.99
N ASN A 385 20.02 14.89 10.53
CA ASN A 385 20.05 16.18 11.24
C ASN A 385 18.99 17.16 10.71
N LYS A 386 18.20 16.74 9.72
CA LYS A 386 17.28 17.64 9.02
C LYS A 386 16.01 17.83 9.86
N ILE A 387 15.82 19.05 10.36
CA ILE A 387 14.54 19.61 10.83
C ILE A 387 14.09 20.65 9.78
N PRO A 388 12.80 20.72 9.39
CA PRO A 388 12.34 21.70 8.42
C PRO A 388 12.41 23.12 8.99
N ASP A 389 12.48 24.11 8.11
CA ASP A 389 12.41 25.51 8.54
C ASP A 389 11.01 25.80 9.08
N LYS A 390 10.92 26.50 10.22
CA LYS A 390 9.65 26.82 10.90
C LYS A 390 8.59 27.42 9.97
N LYS A 391 9.02 28.27 9.03
CA LYS A 391 8.13 28.95 8.06
C LYS A 391 7.48 28.00 7.05
N GLU A 392 8.07 26.84 6.85
CA GLU A 392 7.56 25.82 5.94
C GLU A 392 6.59 24.86 6.65
N ILE A 393 6.57 24.85 7.98
CA ILE A 393 5.74 23.95 8.79
C ILE A 393 4.33 24.53 8.94
N VAL A 394 3.34 23.76 8.51
CA VAL A 394 1.91 24.05 8.73
C VAL A 394 1.42 23.43 10.05
N ALA A 395 1.91 22.23 10.36
CA ALA A 395 1.59 21.47 11.56
C ALA A 395 2.78 20.59 11.95
N ALA A 396 3.03 20.43 13.25
CA ALA A 396 3.96 19.46 13.78
C ALA A 396 3.19 18.45 14.64
N ASN A 397 3.51 17.16 14.52
CA ASN A 397 2.88 16.11 15.29
C ASN A 397 3.95 15.32 16.04
N ILE A 398 3.59 14.85 17.23
CA ILE A 398 4.39 13.90 18.00
C ILE A 398 3.48 12.77 18.46
N ASN A 399 3.86 11.53 18.12
CA ASN A 399 3.13 10.32 18.47
C ASN A 399 4.02 9.43 19.34
N CYS A 400 3.50 9.06 20.50
CA CYS A 400 4.18 8.23 21.50
C CYS A 400 3.20 7.36 22.27
N TYR A 401 2.11 7.98 22.75
CA TYR A 401 0.98 7.29 23.39
C TYR A 401 -0.29 7.44 22.54
N PHE A 402 -0.51 8.66 22.04
CA PHE A 402 -1.50 9.03 21.03
C PHE A 402 -0.92 10.18 20.19
N ASP A 403 -1.61 10.59 19.13
CA ASP A 403 -1.14 11.65 18.24
C ASP A 403 -1.43 13.04 18.82
N ILE A 404 -0.38 13.85 19.01
CA ILE A 404 -0.51 15.24 19.45
C ILE A 404 -0.16 16.15 18.28
N GLU A 405 -1.18 16.79 17.68
CA GLU A 405 -1.02 17.78 16.61
C GLU A 405 -0.93 19.20 17.18
N GLU A 406 0.15 19.91 16.84
CA GLU A 406 0.36 21.31 17.15
C GLU A 406 0.45 22.17 15.89
N ASN A 407 -0.42 23.18 15.86
CA ASN A 407 -0.50 24.20 14.82
C ASN A 407 -0.11 25.60 15.36
N SER A 408 0.08 25.71 16.68
CA SER A 408 0.45 26.95 17.35
C SER A 408 1.95 27.21 17.21
N GLU A 409 2.35 28.48 17.23
CA GLU A 409 3.76 28.84 17.12
C GLU A 409 4.61 28.23 18.25
N SER A 410 4.07 28.25 19.49
CA SER A 410 4.72 27.68 20.67
C SER A 410 4.74 26.15 20.66
N GLY A 411 3.66 25.50 20.21
CA GLY A 411 3.61 24.04 20.15
C GLY A 411 4.54 23.47 19.10
N ILE A 412 4.63 24.12 17.93
CA ILE A 412 5.59 23.77 16.89
C ILE A 412 7.03 23.94 17.42
N ASP A 413 7.32 25.04 18.13
CA ASP A 413 8.65 25.25 18.73
C ASP A 413 9.01 24.18 19.76
N GLU A 414 8.04 23.73 20.58
CA GLU A 414 8.24 22.68 21.58
C GLU A 414 8.55 21.33 20.91
N ILE A 415 7.78 20.92 19.89
CA ILE A 415 8.04 19.67 19.15
C ILE A 415 9.39 19.74 18.40
N MET A 416 9.73 20.88 17.80
CA MET A 416 11.05 21.10 17.18
C MET A 416 12.18 21.01 18.21
N SER A 417 11.99 21.57 19.41
CA SER A 417 12.95 21.47 20.51
C SER A 417 13.16 20.04 20.98
N ILE A 418 12.08 19.26 21.15
CA ILE A 418 12.14 17.84 21.49
C ILE A 418 12.90 17.07 20.40
N HIS A 419 12.57 17.30 19.13
CA HIS A 419 13.25 16.66 18.01
C HIS A 419 14.76 17.01 17.98
N GLN A 420 15.11 18.27 18.19
CA GLN A 420 16.51 18.71 18.27
C GLN A 420 17.24 18.02 19.43
N GLN A 421 16.60 17.92 20.60
CA GLN A 421 17.15 17.21 21.76
C GLN A 421 17.44 15.74 21.44
N ILE A 422 16.52 15.04 20.74
CA ILE A 422 16.73 13.65 20.31
C ILE A 422 17.96 13.54 19.39
N ILE A 423 18.11 14.46 18.44
CA ILE A 423 19.26 14.49 17.52
C ILE A 423 20.57 14.69 18.31
N ASP A 424 20.58 15.63 19.25
CA ASP A 424 21.75 15.97 20.06
C ASP A 424 22.14 14.82 21.02
N SER A 425 21.14 14.10 21.55
CA SER A 425 21.29 12.93 22.41
C SER A 425 21.57 11.62 21.67
N LYS A 426 21.73 11.63 20.34
CA LYS A 426 21.95 10.42 19.50
C LYS A 426 22.95 9.43 20.09
N LYS A 427 24.12 9.92 20.54
CA LYS A 427 25.20 9.04 21.05
C LYS A 427 24.80 8.34 22.35
N GLU A 428 24.13 9.06 23.23
CA GLU A 428 23.60 8.54 24.50
C GLU A 428 22.53 7.48 24.21
N PHE A 429 21.56 7.81 23.35
CA PHE A 429 20.44 6.91 23.05
C PHE A 429 20.91 5.63 22.34
N GLN A 430 21.87 5.73 21.41
CA GLN A 430 22.46 4.54 20.77
C GLN A 430 23.27 3.69 21.74
N ALA A 431 23.94 4.30 22.73
CA ALA A 431 24.65 3.56 23.77
C ALA A 431 23.67 2.83 24.70
N TYR A 432 22.57 3.51 25.08
CA TYR A 432 21.50 2.93 25.89
C TYR A 432 20.80 1.77 25.17
N GLN A 433 20.42 1.94 23.89
CA GLN A 433 19.84 0.87 23.07
C GLN A 433 20.77 -0.36 22.98
N GLY A 434 22.07 -0.11 22.87
CA GLY A 434 23.10 -1.15 22.79
C GLY A 434 23.46 -1.82 24.10
N SER A 435 22.95 -1.36 25.25
CA SER A 435 23.27 -1.96 26.55
C SER A 435 22.60 -3.33 26.71
N SER A 436 23.23 -4.20 27.49
CA SER A 436 22.73 -5.53 27.85
C SER A 436 21.89 -5.53 29.13
N ASP A 437 21.43 -4.36 29.57
CA ASP A 437 20.68 -4.24 30.82
C ASP A 437 19.31 -4.92 30.67
N LEU A 438 18.99 -5.80 31.62
CA LEU A 438 17.72 -6.52 31.67
C LEU A 438 16.53 -5.55 31.91
N ASP A 439 16.78 -4.43 32.59
CA ASP A 439 15.78 -3.39 32.87
C ASP A 439 15.76 -2.27 31.81
N LYS A 440 16.29 -2.54 30.61
CA LYS A 440 16.29 -1.57 29.51
C LYS A 440 14.86 -1.34 29.02
N ALA A 441 14.39 -0.10 29.16
CA ALA A 441 13.07 0.34 28.72
C ALA A 441 13.21 1.39 27.60
N LEU A 442 12.59 1.13 26.45
CA LEU A 442 12.59 2.01 25.30
C LEU A 442 11.15 2.39 24.95
N GLN A 443 10.91 3.68 24.74
CA GLN A 443 9.64 4.19 24.24
C GLN A 443 9.79 4.58 22.78
N TRP A 444 8.87 4.11 21.94
CA TRP A 444 8.81 4.51 20.54
C TRP A 444 8.20 5.91 20.41
N VAL A 445 8.83 6.78 19.63
CA VAL A 445 8.39 8.15 19.38
C VAL A 445 8.50 8.45 17.88
N GLU A 446 7.41 8.93 17.29
CA GLU A 446 7.38 9.42 15.92
C GLU A 446 7.05 10.91 15.87
N ILE A 447 7.73 11.64 14.99
CA ILE A 447 7.56 13.08 14.79
C ILE A 447 7.29 13.34 13.31
N ASP A 448 6.18 14.03 13.04
CA ASP A 448 5.73 14.34 11.68
C ASP A 448 5.58 15.84 11.46
N TYR A 449 6.30 16.37 10.47
CA TYR A 449 6.12 17.74 10.02
C TYR A 449 5.38 17.78 8.71
N GLN A 450 4.31 18.56 8.70
CA GLN A 450 3.51 18.79 7.51
C GLN A 450 3.91 20.12 6.91
N LEU A 451 4.33 20.08 5.65
CA LEU A 451 4.93 21.23 4.99
C LEU A 451 3.93 21.96 4.11
N ALA A 452 4.17 23.25 3.88
CA ALA A 452 3.30 24.12 3.08
C ALA A 452 3.16 23.67 1.62
N ASP A 453 4.09 22.86 1.10
CA ASP A 453 4.03 22.25 -0.23
C ASP A 453 3.18 20.97 -0.28
N GLY A 454 2.58 20.57 0.85
CA GLY A 454 1.78 19.35 1.01
C GLY A 454 2.60 18.09 1.27
N SER A 455 3.94 18.17 1.30
CA SER A 455 4.78 17.04 1.66
C SER A 455 4.87 16.84 3.18
N VAL A 456 5.22 15.62 3.59
CA VAL A 456 5.34 15.24 5.00
C VAL A 456 6.74 14.70 5.27
N MET A 457 7.33 15.15 6.37
CA MET A 457 8.60 14.64 6.89
C MET A 457 8.37 13.87 8.20
N VAL A 458 8.55 12.55 8.13
CA VAL A 458 8.40 11.62 9.26
C VAL A 458 9.78 11.26 9.85
N ARG A 459 9.86 11.19 11.18
CA ARG A 459 11.03 10.71 11.93
C ARG A 459 10.61 9.77 13.04
N SER A 460 11.33 8.67 13.24
CA SER A 460 10.95 7.62 14.17
C SER A 460 12.14 7.20 15.01
N TYR A 461 11.98 7.21 16.33
CA TYR A 461 13.04 7.02 17.31
C TYR A 461 12.60 6.07 18.43
N ASP A 462 13.55 5.30 18.95
CA ASP A 462 13.41 4.65 20.25
C ASP A 462 14.18 5.46 21.29
N VAL A 463 13.47 6.06 22.24
CA VAL A 463 14.05 6.91 23.29
C VAL A 463 14.15 6.14 24.61
N PRO A 464 15.18 6.37 25.43
CA PRO A 464 15.27 5.78 26.76
C PRO A 464 14.07 6.16 27.63
N ALA A 465 13.48 5.16 28.27
CA ALA A 465 12.23 5.29 29.01
C ALA A 465 12.27 4.51 30.33
N ALA A 466 13.44 4.22 30.89
CA ALA A 466 13.54 3.70 32.25
C ALA A 466 13.04 4.75 33.27
N LYS A 467 12.70 4.29 34.48
CA LYS A 467 12.11 5.13 35.54
C LYS A 467 12.86 6.45 35.80
N ASN A 468 14.19 6.43 35.78
CA ASN A 468 15.02 7.62 35.98
C ASN A 468 14.85 8.69 34.89
N TYR A 469 14.48 8.31 33.66
CA TYR A 469 14.18 9.27 32.61
C TYR A 469 12.86 9.98 32.88
N TYR A 470 11.82 9.27 33.35
CA TYR A 470 10.55 9.87 33.76
C TYR A 470 10.68 10.78 35.00
N GLU A 471 11.63 10.50 35.90
CA GLU A 471 11.92 11.35 37.06
C GLU A 471 12.66 12.65 36.68
N ASN A 472 13.31 12.69 35.51
CA ASN A 472 13.96 13.88 34.98
C ASN A 472 13.01 14.66 34.07
N ALA A 473 12.52 15.81 34.52
CA ALA A 473 11.58 16.66 33.78
C ALA A 473 12.11 17.14 32.41
N ASP A 474 13.44 17.28 32.27
CA ASP A 474 14.07 17.71 31.02
C ASP A 474 14.30 16.56 30.03
N SER A 475 14.01 15.31 30.41
CA SER A 475 14.16 14.18 29.49
C SER A 475 13.11 14.22 28.38
N VAL A 476 13.47 13.65 27.22
CA VAL A 476 12.55 13.58 26.06
C VAL A 476 11.23 12.89 26.45
N VAL A 477 11.30 11.74 27.13
CA VAL A 477 10.11 10.98 27.48
C VAL A 477 9.23 11.73 28.49
N SER A 478 9.82 12.46 29.45
CA SER A 478 9.07 13.26 30.43
C SER A 478 8.36 14.45 29.79
N ARG A 479 9.02 15.14 28.84
CA ARG A 479 8.39 16.25 28.11
C ARG A 479 7.19 15.78 27.30
N ILE A 480 7.35 14.65 26.58
CA ILE A 480 6.25 14.04 25.81
C ILE A 480 5.13 13.56 26.74
N TYR A 481 5.48 12.93 27.86
CA TYR A 481 4.50 12.49 28.87
C TYR A 481 3.70 13.68 29.43
N ALA A 482 4.36 14.79 29.76
CA ALA A 482 3.70 16.01 30.22
C ALA A 482 2.76 16.60 29.16
N MET A 483 3.17 16.63 27.89
CA MET A 483 2.28 17.03 26.78
C MET A 483 1.08 16.09 26.63
N SER A 484 1.27 14.79 26.87
CA SER A 484 0.22 13.77 26.74
C SER A 484 -0.74 13.73 27.91
N MET A 485 -0.33 14.26 29.07
CA MET A 485 -1.16 14.46 30.25
C MET A 485 -1.96 15.76 30.22
N ASP A 486 -1.73 16.62 29.22
CA ASP A 486 -2.58 17.79 29.00
C ASP A 486 -3.98 17.35 28.52
N PRO A 487 -5.07 17.74 29.21
CA PRO A 487 -6.42 17.31 28.86
C PRO A 487 -6.83 17.68 27.43
N GLU A 488 -6.42 18.85 26.93
CA GLU A 488 -6.81 19.30 25.58
C GLU A 488 -6.11 18.48 24.51
N ASN A 489 -4.82 18.15 24.71
CA ASN A 489 -4.10 17.25 23.81
C ASN A 489 -4.73 15.85 23.81
N TYR A 490 -5.04 15.31 25.00
CA TYR A 490 -5.67 14.00 25.12
C TYR A 490 -7.01 13.92 24.37
N LEU A 491 -7.88 14.92 24.58
CA LEU A 491 -9.19 14.98 23.92
C LEU A 491 -9.06 15.13 22.40
N LYS A 492 -8.17 15.98 21.91
CA LYS A 492 -7.98 16.15 20.45
C LYS A 492 -7.41 14.92 19.78
N GLY A 493 -6.49 14.21 20.44
CA GLY A 493 -5.79 13.06 19.88
C GLY A 493 -6.50 11.71 20.03
N ASN A 494 -7.41 11.55 20.99
CA ASN A 494 -8.19 10.31 21.19
C ASN A 494 -9.68 10.45 20.85
N LEU A 495 -10.16 11.68 20.71
CA LEU A 495 -11.52 11.96 20.25
C LEU A 495 -11.45 12.66 18.89
N MET A 496 -11.57 13.99 18.83
CA MET A 496 -11.46 14.74 17.58
C MET A 496 -10.92 16.15 17.86
N VAL A 497 -10.25 16.74 16.88
CA VAL A 497 -9.66 18.08 16.96
C VAL A 497 -10.73 19.15 17.25
N ASN A 498 -11.95 18.97 16.75
CA ASN A 498 -13.10 19.85 16.97
C ASN A 498 -14.13 19.27 17.95
N TYR A 499 -13.69 18.60 19.02
CA TYR A 499 -14.59 17.96 20.00
C TYR A 499 -15.52 18.94 20.72
N ASP A 500 -15.13 20.21 20.81
CA ASP A 500 -15.85 21.32 21.44
C ASP A 500 -16.76 22.10 20.47
N ASP A 501 -16.84 21.66 19.20
CA ASP A 501 -17.72 22.27 18.19
C ASP A 501 -19.19 22.13 18.60
N PRO A 502 -19.97 23.22 18.68
CA PRO A 502 -21.37 23.17 19.06
C PRO A 502 -22.27 22.40 18.07
N ASN A 503 -21.77 22.07 16.87
CA ASN A 503 -22.47 21.24 15.90
C ASN A 503 -22.28 19.73 16.13
N ASN A 504 -21.49 19.33 17.14
CA ASN A 504 -21.36 17.93 17.52
C ASN A 504 -22.65 17.46 18.21
N HIS A 505 -23.21 16.37 17.69
CA HIS A 505 -24.39 15.71 18.23
C HIS A 505 -24.05 14.24 18.47
N ILE A 506 -24.28 13.78 19.70
CA ILE A 506 -24.16 12.36 20.03
C ILE A 506 -25.39 11.64 19.47
N ILE A 507 -25.17 10.69 18.56
CA ILE A 507 -26.23 9.86 17.97
C ILE A 507 -26.56 8.69 18.88
N SER A 508 -25.54 8.02 19.40
CA SER A 508 -25.68 6.88 20.30
C SER A 508 -24.39 6.65 21.08
N MET A 509 -24.52 5.93 22.17
CA MET A 509 -23.38 5.39 22.90
C MET A 509 -23.61 3.90 23.16
N GLU A 510 -22.56 3.10 23.04
CA GLU A 510 -22.59 1.68 23.36
C GLU A 510 -21.57 1.41 24.48
N PHE A 511 -21.93 0.53 25.41
CA PHE A 511 -21.07 0.12 26.51
C PHE A 511 -20.85 -1.39 26.48
N ASP A 512 -19.61 -1.78 26.29
CA ASP A 512 -19.24 -3.19 26.22
C ASP A 512 -19.14 -3.80 27.62
N THR A 513 -19.72 -4.98 27.75
CA THR A 513 -19.76 -5.77 28.97
C THR A 513 -19.22 -7.16 28.72
N TYR A 514 -18.58 -7.71 29.74
CA TYR A 514 -17.97 -9.03 29.69
C TYR A 514 -18.38 -9.80 30.94
N ASP A 515 -18.95 -10.98 30.76
CA ASP A 515 -19.32 -11.84 31.88
C ASP A 515 -18.09 -12.58 32.46
N GLN A 516 -18.33 -13.45 33.44
CA GLN A 516 -17.24 -14.23 34.06
C GLN A 516 -16.57 -15.22 33.09
N ASN A 517 -17.24 -15.62 32.01
CA ASN A 517 -16.74 -16.52 30.96
C ASN A 517 -16.17 -15.76 29.75
N LEU A 518 -16.01 -14.44 29.86
CA LEU A 518 -15.58 -13.56 28.76
C LEU A 518 -16.58 -13.52 27.59
N GLU A 519 -17.85 -13.85 27.82
CA GLU A 519 -18.91 -13.62 26.83
C GLU A 519 -19.17 -12.12 26.70
N TYR A 520 -19.14 -11.66 25.45
CA TYR A 520 -19.35 -10.27 25.07
C TYR A 520 -20.84 -9.95 24.97
N ASP A 521 -21.26 -8.85 25.58
CA ASP A 521 -22.54 -8.20 25.35
C ASP A 521 -22.34 -6.67 25.27
N SER A 522 -23.27 -5.94 24.64
CA SER A 522 -23.16 -4.50 24.48
C SER A 522 -24.48 -3.79 24.77
N ILE A 523 -24.42 -2.81 25.68
CA ILE A 523 -25.57 -2.04 26.14
C ILE A 523 -25.66 -0.77 25.31
N ASN A 524 -26.75 -0.62 24.55
CA ASN A 524 -27.02 0.63 23.85
C ASN A 524 -27.62 1.68 24.80
N ILE A 525 -27.05 2.88 24.79
CA ILE A 525 -27.36 4.02 25.65
C ILE A 525 -27.94 5.13 24.78
N ASN A 526 -29.13 5.60 25.17
CA ASN A 526 -29.87 6.65 24.46
C ASN A 526 -29.25 8.05 24.63
N ASP A 527 -29.67 8.99 23.77
CA ASP A 527 -29.05 10.30 23.57
C ASP A 527 -28.88 11.12 24.87
N GLU A 528 -29.92 11.20 25.72
CA GLU A 528 -29.89 12.01 26.95
C GLU A 528 -28.90 11.43 27.98
N ARG A 529 -28.92 10.10 28.18
CA ARG A 529 -27.99 9.41 29.10
C ARG A 529 -26.56 9.40 28.54
N ALA A 530 -26.41 9.26 27.23
CA ALA A 530 -25.12 9.28 26.55
C ALA A 530 -24.42 10.63 26.73
N GLN A 531 -25.17 11.74 26.65
CA GLN A 531 -24.61 13.07 26.92
C GLN A 531 -24.13 13.22 28.36
N GLU A 532 -24.89 12.73 29.35
CA GLU A 532 -24.45 12.79 30.76
C GLU A 532 -23.16 11.99 31.02
N ILE A 533 -23.03 10.82 30.40
CA ILE A 533 -21.82 9.98 30.50
C ILE A 533 -20.64 10.66 29.79
N TYR A 534 -20.86 11.21 28.60
CA TYR A 534 -19.83 11.94 27.87
C TYR A 534 -19.34 13.18 28.65
N ASP A 535 -20.25 13.95 29.27
CA ASP A 535 -19.87 15.09 30.11
C ASP A 535 -19.07 14.65 31.35
N ALA A 536 -19.43 13.51 31.95
CA ALA A 536 -18.66 12.91 33.03
C ALA A 536 -17.26 12.48 32.58
N TYR A 537 -17.15 11.91 31.39
CA TYR A 537 -15.87 11.55 30.76
C TYR A 537 -14.98 12.78 30.54
N LEU A 538 -15.52 13.85 29.93
CA LEU A 538 -14.78 15.10 29.76
C LEU A 538 -14.29 15.67 31.10
N LYS A 539 -15.07 15.49 32.17
CA LYS A 539 -14.70 15.93 33.52
C LYS A 539 -13.57 15.09 34.11
N ASP A 540 -13.55 13.78 33.90
CA ASP A 540 -12.43 12.92 34.30
C ASP A 540 -11.14 13.34 33.60
N ILE A 541 -11.18 13.52 32.27
CA ILE A 541 -9.99 13.92 31.51
C ILE A 541 -9.47 15.29 31.98
N ARG A 542 -10.35 16.27 32.19
CA ARG A 542 -9.98 17.59 32.72
C ARG A 542 -9.47 17.57 34.16
N ALA A 543 -9.84 16.55 34.94
CA ALA A 543 -9.30 16.32 36.28
C ALA A 543 -7.92 15.61 36.25
N GLY A 544 -7.42 15.24 35.07
CA GLY A 544 -6.18 14.51 34.90
C GLY A 544 -6.30 13.01 35.22
N HIS A 545 -7.51 12.46 35.16
CA HIS A 545 -7.76 11.02 35.31
C HIS A 545 -7.39 10.23 34.03
N ILE A 546 -6.21 10.55 33.50
CA ILE A 546 -5.62 9.96 32.30
C ILE A 546 -4.64 8.87 32.72
N TYR A 547 -4.67 7.75 32.02
CA TYR A 547 -3.68 6.67 32.17
C TYR A 547 -3.02 6.42 30.82
N LEU A 548 -1.69 6.54 30.77
CA LEU A 548 -0.91 6.34 29.54
C LEU A 548 -0.14 5.03 29.62
N ASN A 549 -0.02 4.34 28.49
CA ASN A 549 0.73 3.09 28.40
C ASN A 549 2.24 3.36 28.42
N THR A 550 2.83 3.41 29.63
CA THR A 550 4.27 3.58 29.81
C THR A 550 4.96 2.23 30.02
N VAL A 551 6.21 2.10 29.54
CA VAL A 551 6.99 0.85 29.63
C VAL A 551 7.27 0.39 31.08
N ASN A 552 7.19 1.28 32.07
CA ASN A 552 7.49 0.96 33.47
C ASN A 552 6.27 0.61 34.32
N ASP A 553 5.07 0.69 33.74
CA ASP A 553 3.82 0.60 34.49
C ASP A 553 2.88 -0.43 33.86
N ASN A 554 2.11 -1.15 34.68
CA ASN A 554 1.19 -2.15 34.16
C ASN A 554 -0.11 -1.47 33.72
N TYR A 555 -0.09 -0.84 32.54
CA TYR A 555 -1.25 -0.21 31.91
C TYR A 555 -2.51 -1.09 31.94
N TYR A 556 -2.35 -2.39 31.70
CA TYR A 556 -3.44 -3.35 31.65
C TYR A 556 -4.11 -3.62 33.00
N LYS A 557 -3.40 -3.37 34.11
CA LYS A 557 -3.96 -3.48 35.46
C LYS A 557 -4.93 -2.35 35.79
N HIS A 558 -4.74 -1.19 35.17
CA HIS A 558 -5.48 0.03 35.53
C HIS A 558 -6.52 0.42 34.48
N THR A 559 -6.43 -0.14 33.26
CA THR A 559 -7.34 0.15 32.16
C THR A 559 -8.36 -0.97 32.02
N TYR A 560 -9.64 -0.59 31.88
CA TYR A 560 -10.73 -1.53 31.69
C TYR A 560 -10.84 -1.97 30.23
N ILE A 561 -11.26 -3.22 30.00
CA ILE A 561 -11.63 -3.71 28.67
C ILE A 561 -13.03 -3.23 28.25
N ASN A 562 -13.89 -2.95 29.22
CA ASN A 562 -15.21 -2.36 28.99
C ASN A 562 -15.05 -1.03 28.25
N GLY A 563 -15.37 -1.03 26.97
CA GLY A 563 -15.27 0.14 26.10
C GLY A 563 -16.56 0.94 26.09
N LEU A 564 -16.42 2.27 26.05
CA LEU A 564 -17.52 3.18 25.74
C LEU A 564 -17.35 3.67 24.31
N TYR A 565 -18.26 3.26 23.42
CA TYR A 565 -18.24 3.66 22.01
C TYR A 565 -19.21 4.79 21.77
N LEU A 566 -18.70 5.95 21.39
CA LEU A 566 -19.46 7.16 21.17
C LEU A 566 -19.64 7.40 19.66
N HIS A 567 -20.88 7.40 19.18
CA HIS A 567 -21.20 7.81 17.80
C HIS A 567 -21.53 9.30 17.77
N VAL A 568 -20.72 10.09 17.07
CA VAL A 568 -20.90 11.53 16.96
C VAL A 568 -21.16 11.91 15.51
N TYR A 569 -22.09 12.84 15.31
CA TYR A 569 -22.33 13.53 14.05
C TYR A 569 -22.01 15.02 14.16
N ASN A 570 -21.38 15.57 13.14
CA ASN A 570 -21.15 17.00 12.96
C ASN A 570 -21.52 17.41 11.53
N SER A 571 -22.46 18.36 11.40
CA SER A 571 -22.93 18.85 10.09
C SER A 571 -21.84 19.51 9.24
N GLN A 572 -20.80 20.06 9.87
CA GLN A 572 -19.62 20.69 9.28
C GLN A 572 -18.43 19.73 9.11
N GLY A 573 -18.61 18.46 9.50
CA GLY A 573 -17.60 17.41 9.40
C GLY A 573 -16.79 17.20 10.68
N ILE A 574 -16.43 15.94 10.92
CA ILE A 574 -15.51 15.53 11.99
C ILE A 574 -14.08 15.83 11.55
N ARG A 575 -13.29 16.45 12.43
CA ARG A 575 -11.87 16.75 12.19
C ARG A 575 -11.02 15.89 13.10
N LEU A 576 -10.44 14.83 12.54
CA LEU A 576 -9.37 14.06 13.18
C LEU A 576 -8.02 14.78 13.02
N THR A 577 -6.96 14.27 13.64
CA THR A 577 -5.62 14.79 13.36
C THR A 577 -5.30 14.57 11.89
N ARG A 578 -4.48 15.42 11.27
CA ARG A 578 -4.19 15.26 9.84
C ARG A 578 -3.39 13.99 9.55
N ARG A 579 -2.70 13.42 10.55
CA ARG A 579 -2.07 12.11 10.43
C ARG A 579 -3.13 11.03 10.29
N GLU A 580 -4.14 11.01 11.16
CA GLU A 580 -5.26 10.08 11.08
C GLU A 580 -6.04 10.23 9.77
N GLN A 581 -6.33 11.46 9.34
CA GLN A 581 -6.97 11.71 8.05
C GLN A 581 -6.20 11.10 6.89
N ARG A 582 -4.86 11.19 6.89
CA ARG A 582 -4.00 10.55 5.87
C ARG A 582 -4.01 9.02 5.96
N MET A 583 -3.96 8.47 7.17
CA MET A 583 -3.90 7.01 7.38
C MET A 583 -5.22 6.33 6.99
N TRP A 584 -6.34 6.95 7.33
CA TRP A 584 -7.68 6.37 7.15
C TRP A 584 -8.41 6.89 5.91
N GLY A 585 -7.84 7.90 5.21
CA GLY A 585 -8.50 8.53 4.06
C GLY A 585 -9.76 9.30 4.42
N MET A 586 -9.89 9.73 5.69
CA MET A 586 -11.09 10.39 6.22
C MET A 586 -11.02 11.90 6.03
N GLU A 587 -11.26 12.35 4.81
CA GLU A 587 -11.56 13.75 4.55
C GLU A 587 -13.09 13.91 4.41
N ASN A 588 -13.68 14.76 5.25
CA ASN A 588 -15.10 15.16 5.20
C ASN A 588 -16.14 14.14 5.71
N SER A 589 -15.78 13.17 6.55
CA SER A 589 -16.80 12.36 7.24
C SER A 589 -17.65 13.25 8.15
N LYS A 590 -18.97 13.08 8.10
CA LYS A 590 -19.90 13.83 8.97
C LYS A 590 -20.20 13.10 10.26
N ASP A 591 -19.92 11.81 10.35
CA ASP A 591 -20.08 11.02 11.56
C ASP A 591 -18.90 10.07 11.78
N TYR A 592 -18.69 9.69 13.03
CA TYR A 592 -17.61 8.78 13.43
C TYR A 592 -17.89 8.11 14.79
N TYR A 593 -17.34 6.90 14.97
CA TYR A 593 -17.38 6.16 16.23
C TYR A 593 -16.05 6.31 16.97
N PHE A 594 -16.08 6.80 18.20
CA PHE A 594 -14.92 6.97 19.07
C PHE A 594 -14.94 5.96 20.21
N ASN A 595 -13.80 5.36 20.54
CA ASN A 595 -13.66 4.55 21.75
C ASN A 595 -13.12 5.41 22.89
N LEU A 596 -13.89 5.54 23.96
CA LEU A 596 -13.52 6.26 25.17
C LEU A 596 -12.90 5.27 26.17
N ASN A 597 -11.57 5.29 26.27
CA ASN A 597 -10.85 4.42 27.21
C ASN A 597 -11.21 4.75 28.66
N LEU A 598 -11.62 3.72 29.42
CA LEU A 598 -11.88 3.80 30.86
C LEU A 598 -10.73 3.23 31.67
N ASN A 599 -10.42 3.87 32.79
CA ASN A 599 -9.43 3.39 33.75
C ASN A 599 -9.93 3.60 35.18
N ASP A 600 -9.23 3.02 36.16
CA ASP A 600 -9.58 3.06 37.59
C ASP A 600 -9.59 4.47 38.21
N ARG A 601 -9.08 5.48 37.50
CA ARG A 601 -9.15 6.90 37.89
C ARG A 601 -10.38 7.60 37.34
N CYS A 602 -11.14 7.02 36.41
CA CYS A 602 -12.32 7.65 35.78
C CYS A 602 -13.54 7.71 36.72
N VAL A 603 -13.35 8.29 37.91
CA VAL A 603 -14.32 8.28 39.01
C VAL A 603 -15.63 8.98 38.63
N TYR A 604 -15.62 10.04 37.81
CA TYR A 604 -16.87 10.71 37.42
C TYR A 604 -17.70 9.86 36.47
N THR A 605 -17.05 9.23 35.49
CA THR A 605 -17.71 8.38 34.49
C THR A 605 -18.25 7.12 35.13
N ILE A 606 -17.45 6.45 35.96
CA ILE A 606 -17.86 5.23 36.69
C ILE A 606 -19.06 5.53 37.60
N ASN A 607 -19.01 6.63 38.36
CA ASN A 607 -20.15 7.05 39.19
C ASN A 607 -21.40 7.36 38.35
N LYS A 608 -21.24 7.94 37.16
CA LYS A 608 -22.37 8.22 36.27
C LYS A 608 -22.97 6.93 35.68
N LEU A 609 -22.15 5.94 35.35
CA LEU A 609 -22.62 4.61 34.94
C LEU A 609 -23.44 3.92 36.04
N LEU A 610 -22.99 4.02 37.30
CA LEU A 610 -23.72 3.52 38.47
C LEU A 610 -25.03 4.29 38.71
N GLU A 611 -24.99 5.63 38.68
CA GLU A 611 -26.18 6.48 38.88
C GLU A 611 -27.27 6.18 37.84
N LEU A 612 -26.86 5.90 36.60
CA LEU A 612 -27.76 5.59 35.52
C LEU A 612 -28.17 4.11 35.50
N HIS A 613 -27.68 3.24 36.38
CA HIS A 613 -27.91 1.78 36.32
C HIS A 613 -27.49 1.16 34.97
N ILE A 614 -26.35 1.59 34.43
CA ILE A 614 -25.67 0.88 33.32
C ILE A 614 -24.86 -0.29 33.85
N ILE A 615 -24.24 -0.10 35.02
CA ILE A 615 -23.61 -1.13 35.84
C ILE A 615 -24.22 -1.07 37.24
N GLU A 616 -24.31 -2.19 37.95
CA GLU A 616 -24.82 -2.23 39.34
C GLU A 616 -23.67 -2.10 40.36
N SER A 617 -22.45 -2.47 39.97
CA SER A 617 -21.25 -2.34 40.80
C SER A 617 -19.98 -2.15 39.96
N GLU A 618 -18.93 -1.56 40.56
CA GLU A 618 -17.62 -1.44 39.91
C GLU A 618 -16.97 -2.80 39.61
N ASP A 619 -17.37 -3.86 40.33
CA ASP A 619 -16.87 -5.24 40.13
C ASP A 619 -17.30 -5.84 38.77
N GLU A 620 -18.24 -5.20 38.06
CA GLU A 620 -18.61 -5.54 36.68
C GLU A 620 -17.61 -5.01 35.65
N LEU A 621 -16.76 -4.06 36.03
CA LEU A 621 -15.68 -3.58 35.18
C LEU A 621 -14.50 -4.54 35.29
N MET A 622 -14.05 -5.03 34.14
CA MET A 622 -12.92 -5.95 34.05
C MET A 622 -11.71 -5.22 33.51
N THR A 623 -10.58 -5.35 34.19
CA THR A 623 -9.30 -4.82 33.68
C THR A 623 -8.75 -5.71 32.57
N LEU A 624 -7.94 -5.12 31.69
CA LEU A 624 -7.28 -5.89 30.61
C LEU A 624 -6.42 -7.04 31.16
N GLN A 625 -5.76 -6.82 32.31
CA GLN A 625 -4.98 -7.87 33.00
C GLN A 625 -5.87 -9.01 33.50
N GLU A 626 -7.02 -8.70 34.09
CA GLU A 626 -7.96 -9.73 34.56
C GLU A 626 -8.52 -10.56 33.40
N MET A 627 -8.77 -9.94 32.24
CA MET A 627 -9.16 -10.67 31.04
C MET A 627 -8.05 -11.66 30.62
N GLU A 628 -6.79 -11.21 30.52
CA GLU A 628 -5.67 -12.08 30.14
C GLU A 628 -5.47 -13.24 31.13
N ASP A 629 -5.54 -12.95 32.44
CA ASP A 629 -5.41 -13.96 33.49
C ASP A 629 -6.53 -15.02 33.39
N ARG A 630 -7.77 -14.58 33.10
CA ARG A 630 -8.91 -15.47 32.90
C ARG A 630 -8.80 -16.28 31.61
N SER A 631 -8.41 -15.67 30.48
CA SER A 631 -8.28 -16.38 29.21
C SER A 631 -7.21 -17.49 29.32
N MET A 632 -6.09 -17.22 29.99
CA MET A 632 -5.07 -18.24 30.25
C MET A 632 -5.58 -19.37 31.14
N SER A 633 -6.41 -19.07 32.14
CA SER A 633 -7.02 -20.11 32.99
C SER A 633 -7.98 -21.02 32.21
N MET A 634 -8.78 -20.44 31.31
CA MET A 634 -9.72 -21.20 30.46
C MET A 634 -9.03 -22.06 29.40
N GLU A 635 -7.84 -21.67 28.91
CA GLU A 635 -7.04 -22.52 28.00
C GLU A 635 -6.37 -23.71 28.72
N GLN A 636 -6.20 -23.63 30.04
CA GLN A 636 -5.60 -24.69 30.86
C GLN A 636 -6.61 -25.73 31.36
N GLU A 637 -7.90 -25.37 31.41
CA GLU A 637 -9.04 -26.26 31.70
C GLU A 637 -9.52 -27.00 30.45
#